data_AF-A0A2N3B9K5-F1
#
_entry.id   AF-A0A2N3B9K5-F1
#
_cell.length_a   1.000
_cell.length_b   1.000
_cell.length_c   1.000
_cell.angle_alpha   90.00
_cell.angle_beta   90.00
_cell.angle_gamma   90.00
#
_symmetry.space_group_name_H-M   'P 1'
#
loop_
_entity.id
_entity.type
_entity.pdbx_description
1 polymer ?
#
loop_
_entity_poly.entity_id
_entity_poly.type
_entity_poly.pdbx_seq_one_letter_code
_entity_poly.pdbx_strand_id
1 'polypeptide(L)'
;MVVSERIPEDDDAVQRLALGFVKSLSPALSLALPSQHQPLLDLMAALFGSDQTALAEAEAELRDVVAERLRGLKVSGAARAALDRYDDVPPRKNAEAKEQLWSDIRSPECADDLLAAVRRRIEEMGYSDSRAIFELFQNADDALDHWPSQGQAGTFRVEVLRNETGAIRHLRVVHWGRLINHPGDNVAVARRRQHGRDLPNMLAIGHSGKDGDGQTGRFGLGFKTVHMLSSEAAIASGRITVRLSGGFAPVPWPEGRLEARKYAVGGEQATLIDLPIDSDHGDAAATALNAFREAATWLPAIAPRVRRIEIDDGTQSATYSLTPTPLAPDVEVVKLTGEKQRRAFRISLGNGFRMLMPFGRYGPEGLPEGTPRFWHLVPLEERSRSQWIMDGPFDVDPGRTRIKGDDLETFEGLGLPLGAKLIELYDAVETEWSEFCDIHDIAPDREMQFWTALVERMESDVSSERESRLHGQNRGLARLLTERPLVAALGGDNIRAADVKWRLSGVLINPEVKVSVEHWPPFANAAQTCVDEATANLLGQLQIGHPAELTMERLLADWIGEAPIEAGMAAQLGAVINADSIKGALLTEQPQILQLLAKTSFRTETGQAQSIRSVAFPSSDDERHKAAAAFAPPSHRLAAEYSGPGLALAQQARRETGHNQNEWIAWAKQAETPARRQAYLRYIMQSDRWMANILYDEAISWLPPRHELAEHALLGDWSPGDRQLLLTLIGQVLFQTAYQTSTSWIPINAGNALREIGDWWSGAREELVASYERATYPEDFHPSQLQESEDREQWFTMFALAAFHTIGRTNPGAGRNFINAARREGWWAHLASSRGEDPEPWIGRLKAWSEPWLGSRPSRWCNFGCGRGPSSGGFGGDV
;
A
#
# COMPACT_ATOMS: atom_id res chain seq x y z
N MET A 1 -33.62 40.15 -37.98
CA MET A 1 -34.28 38.84 -38.17
C MET A 1 -34.08 38.05 -36.88
N VAL A 2 -35.12 37.47 -36.28
CA VAL A 2 -34.96 36.75 -35.00
C VAL A 2 -34.37 35.36 -35.29
N VAL A 3 -33.07 35.21 -35.08
CA VAL A 3 -32.43 33.91 -34.95
C VAL A 3 -32.47 33.57 -33.46
N SER A 4 -33.15 32.48 -33.12
CA SER A 4 -33.24 32.02 -31.73
C SER A 4 -31.92 31.41 -31.24
N GLU A 5 -31.71 31.40 -29.92
CA GLU A 5 -30.58 30.73 -29.25
C GLU A 5 -30.73 29.20 -29.29
N ARG A 6 -30.91 28.63 -30.48
CA ARG A 6 -30.87 27.18 -30.70
C ARG A 6 -29.47 26.77 -31.15
N ILE A 7 -28.78 26.09 -30.25
CA ILE A 7 -27.75 25.12 -30.63
C ILE A 7 -28.41 24.16 -31.64
N PRO A 8 -27.81 23.88 -32.82
CA PRO A 8 -28.43 23.01 -33.81
C PRO A 8 -28.79 21.64 -33.22
N GLU A 9 -30.05 21.25 -33.39
CA GLU A 9 -30.65 20.09 -32.72
C GLU A 9 -30.25 18.74 -33.35
N ASP A 10 -29.81 18.76 -34.62
CA ASP A 10 -29.41 17.58 -35.39
C ASP A 10 -28.18 17.87 -36.28
N ASP A 11 -27.56 16.81 -36.82
CA ASP A 11 -26.39 16.91 -37.71
C ASP A 11 -26.73 17.61 -39.03
N ASP A 12 -27.94 17.42 -39.56
CA ASP A 12 -28.41 18.14 -40.74
C ASP A 12 -28.42 19.66 -40.47
N ALA A 13 -28.74 20.11 -39.25
CA ALA A 13 -28.76 21.52 -38.85
C ALA A 13 -27.34 22.06 -38.69
N VAL A 14 -26.41 21.27 -38.11
CA VAL A 14 -24.98 21.61 -38.11
C VAL A 14 -24.47 21.76 -39.55
N GLN A 15 -24.77 20.79 -40.42
CA GLN A 15 -24.36 20.77 -41.83
C GLN A 15 -25.00 21.93 -42.61
N ARG A 16 -26.30 22.18 -42.46
CA ARG A 16 -27.03 23.33 -43.06
C ARG A 16 -26.46 24.66 -42.58
N LEU A 17 -26.12 24.81 -41.30
CA LEU A 17 -25.51 26.02 -40.75
C LEU A 17 -24.05 26.20 -41.21
N ALA A 18 -23.25 25.13 -41.28
CA ALA A 18 -21.87 25.21 -41.75
C ALA A 18 -21.80 25.56 -43.26
N LEU A 19 -22.64 24.90 -44.08
CA LEU A 19 -22.84 25.24 -45.50
C LEU A 19 -23.39 26.67 -45.66
N GLY A 20 -24.30 27.11 -44.79
CA GLY A 20 -24.86 28.46 -44.77
C GLY A 20 -23.83 29.53 -44.36
N PHE A 21 -22.96 29.22 -43.41
CA PHE A 21 -21.87 30.07 -42.92
C PHE A 21 -20.81 30.27 -44.01
N VAL A 22 -20.37 29.20 -44.68
CA VAL A 22 -19.47 29.28 -45.84
C VAL A 22 -20.09 30.13 -46.97
N LYS A 23 -21.36 29.89 -47.30
CA LYS A 23 -22.10 30.73 -48.29
C LYS A 23 -22.23 32.20 -47.86
N SER A 24 -22.30 32.48 -46.56
CA SER A 24 -22.40 33.85 -46.02
C SER A 24 -21.05 34.56 -45.90
N LEU A 25 -19.94 33.82 -45.77
CA LEU A 25 -18.57 34.35 -45.79
C LEU A 25 -18.03 34.56 -47.21
N SER A 26 -18.50 33.80 -48.20
CA SER A 26 -18.07 33.90 -49.61
C SER A 26 -17.98 35.35 -50.13
N PRO A 27 -18.96 36.25 -49.88
CA PRO A 27 -18.88 37.66 -50.29
C PRO A 27 -17.84 38.49 -49.54
N ALA A 28 -17.58 38.19 -48.26
CA ALA A 28 -16.61 38.91 -47.42
C ALA A 28 -15.16 38.46 -47.66
N LEU A 29 -14.97 37.24 -48.19
CA LEU A 29 -13.69 36.64 -48.57
C LEU A 29 -13.41 36.76 -50.08
N SER A 30 -14.19 37.56 -50.81
CA SER A 30 -14.14 37.76 -52.28
C SER A 30 -14.24 36.47 -53.13
N LEU A 31 -14.71 35.36 -52.56
CA LEU A 31 -14.91 34.07 -53.22
C LEU A 31 -16.23 34.09 -54.02
N ALA A 32 -16.22 34.83 -55.13
CA ALA A 32 -17.41 35.11 -55.95
C ALA A 32 -17.62 34.15 -57.13
N LEU A 33 -16.63 33.33 -57.50
CA LEU A 33 -16.72 32.43 -58.66
C LEU A 33 -17.10 30.99 -58.27
N PRO A 34 -18.03 30.33 -59.01
CA PRO A 34 -18.40 28.94 -58.73
C PRO A 34 -17.24 27.95 -58.71
N SER A 35 -16.20 28.17 -59.54
CA SER A 35 -14.98 27.34 -59.57
C SER A 35 -14.11 27.43 -58.32
N GLN A 36 -14.30 28.47 -57.49
CA GLN A 36 -13.60 28.63 -56.20
C GLN A 36 -14.47 28.10 -55.04
N HIS A 37 -15.79 28.31 -55.13
CA HIS A 37 -16.76 27.92 -54.10
C HIS A 37 -17.12 26.42 -54.14
N GLN A 38 -17.26 25.81 -55.32
CA GLN A 38 -17.70 24.41 -55.45
C GLN A 38 -16.72 23.39 -54.82
N PRO A 39 -15.39 23.46 -55.04
CA PRO A 39 -14.46 22.50 -54.42
C PRO A 39 -14.47 22.54 -52.89
N LEU A 40 -14.77 23.71 -52.30
CA LEU A 40 -14.94 23.87 -50.85
C LEU A 40 -16.21 23.17 -50.34
N LEU A 41 -17.32 23.26 -51.09
CA LEU A 41 -18.54 22.51 -50.78
C LEU A 41 -18.34 20.99 -50.95
N ASP A 42 -17.66 20.55 -52.00
CA ASP A 42 -17.42 19.14 -52.30
C ASP A 42 -16.51 18.50 -51.23
N LEU A 43 -15.47 19.23 -50.79
CA LEU A 43 -14.60 18.81 -49.69
C LEU A 43 -15.38 18.69 -48.37
N MET A 44 -16.28 19.65 -48.07
CA MET A 44 -17.15 19.55 -46.90
C MET A 44 -18.12 18.37 -47.02
N ALA A 45 -18.72 18.12 -48.19
CA ALA A 45 -19.59 16.97 -48.40
C ALA A 45 -18.84 15.64 -48.15
N ALA A 46 -17.60 15.51 -48.62
CA ALA A 46 -16.74 14.36 -48.33
C ALA A 46 -16.44 14.21 -46.82
N LEU A 47 -16.22 15.33 -46.11
CA LEU A 47 -16.03 15.35 -44.65
C LEU A 47 -17.29 14.98 -43.85
N PHE A 48 -18.50 15.01 -44.44
CA PHE A 48 -19.71 14.44 -43.84
C PHE A 48 -20.00 13.00 -44.29
N GLY A 49 -19.39 12.53 -45.39
CA GLY A 49 -19.61 11.19 -45.95
C GLY A 49 -18.68 10.08 -45.42
N SER A 50 -17.56 10.44 -44.78
CA SER A 50 -16.50 9.51 -44.30
C SER A 50 -16.99 8.39 -43.38
N ASP A 51 -18.15 8.57 -42.78
CA ASP A 51 -18.62 7.82 -41.62
C ASP A 51 -19.20 6.46 -42.06
N GLN A 52 -19.75 6.40 -43.27
CA GLN A 52 -20.12 5.16 -43.94
C GLN A 52 -18.89 4.47 -44.58
N THR A 53 -17.85 5.22 -44.96
CA THR A 53 -16.63 4.66 -45.57
C THR A 53 -15.89 3.74 -44.60
N ALA A 54 -15.60 4.22 -43.39
CA ALA A 54 -14.89 3.42 -42.38
C ALA A 54 -15.69 2.17 -41.93
N LEU A 55 -17.03 2.21 -42.00
CA LEU A 55 -17.88 1.05 -41.74
C LEU A 55 -17.89 0.08 -42.92
N ALA A 56 -17.98 0.57 -44.17
CA ALA A 56 -17.95 -0.27 -45.36
C ALA A 56 -16.59 -0.99 -45.53
N GLU A 57 -15.49 -0.31 -45.20
CA GLU A 57 -14.15 -0.91 -45.13
C GLU A 57 -14.09 -2.03 -44.09
N ALA A 58 -14.62 -1.80 -42.87
CA ALA A 58 -14.67 -2.82 -41.82
C ALA A 58 -15.61 -4.00 -42.16
N GLU A 59 -16.77 -3.75 -42.78
CA GLU A 59 -17.64 -4.81 -43.31
C GLU A 59 -16.92 -5.65 -44.37
N ALA A 60 -16.18 -5.02 -45.29
CA ALA A 60 -15.43 -5.73 -46.33
C ALA A 60 -14.31 -6.61 -45.75
N GLU A 61 -13.50 -6.08 -44.82
CA GLU A 61 -12.45 -6.87 -44.17
C GLU A 61 -13.01 -8.06 -43.38
N LEU A 62 -14.10 -7.87 -42.62
CA LEU A 62 -14.73 -8.95 -41.85
C LEU A 62 -15.39 -10.00 -42.76
N ARG A 63 -16.01 -9.57 -43.87
CA ARG A 63 -16.59 -10.43 -44.90
C ARG A 63 -15.54 -11.27 -45.63
N ASP A 64 -14.32 -10.76 -45.77
CA ASP A 64 -13.25 -11.52 -46.41
C ASP A 64 -12.73 -12.68 -45.56
N VAL A 65 -12.84 -12.59 -44.22
CA VAL A 65 -12.41 -13.63 -43.27
C VAL A 65 -13.55 -14.47 -42.66
N VAL A 66 -14.81 -14.08 -42.83
CA VAL A 66 -15.97 -14.64 -42.09
C VAL A 66 -16.01 -16.17 -42.08
N ALA A 67 -15.86 -16.84 -43.23
CA ALA A 67 -15.91 -18.30 -43.32
C ALA A 67 -14.80 -19.00 -42.51
N GLU A 68 -13.60 -18.41 -42.42
CA GLU A 68 -12.53 -18.93 -41.56
C GLU A 68 -12.89 -18.79 -40.08
N ARG A 69 -13.45 -17.64 -39.69
CA ARG A 69 -13.84 -17.36 -38.30
C ARG A 69 -15.01 -18.24 -37.84
N LEU A 70 -15.98 -18.49 -38.71
CA LEU A 70 -17.08 -19.43 -38.46
C LEU A 70 -16.61 -20.89 -38.37
N ARG A 71 -15.52 -21.30 -39.06
CA ARG A 71 -14.92 -22.64 -38.85
C ARG A 71 -14.13 -22.76 -37.53
N GLY A 72 -13.57 -21.65 -37.04
CA GLY A 72 -12.91 -21.58 -35.72
C GLY A 72 -13.89 -21.55 -34.54
N LEU A 73 -15.15 -21.20 -34.79
CA LEU A 73 -16.26 -21.25 -33.84
C LEU A 73 -17.03 -22.57 -34.00
N LYS A 74 -17.49 -23.15 -32.89
CA LYS A 74 -18.31 -24.38 -32.91
C LYS A 74 -19.78 -24.03 -33.17
N VAL A 75 -20.06 -23.41 -34.32
CA VAL A 75 -21.39 -22.95 -34.74
C VAL A 75 -22.36 -24.11 -34.94
N SER A 76 -23.63 -23.85 -34.67
CA SER A 76 -24.74 -24.80 -34.74
C SER A 76 -25.83 -24.32 -35.72
N GLY A 77 -26.89 -25.12 -35.86
CA GLY A 77 -28.17 -24.73 -36.48
C GLY A 77 -28.06 -24.01 -37.82
N ALA A 78 -28.69 -22.84 -37.91
CA ALA A 78 -28.79 -22.03 -39.12
C ALA A 78 -27.43 -21.48 -39.55
N ALA A 79 -26.60 -21.03 -38.58
CA ALA A 79 -25.25 -20.55 -38.86
C ALA A 79 -24.33 -21.64 -39.41
N ARG A 80 -24.46 -22.88 -38.91
CA ARG A 80 -23.75 -24.04 -39.48
C ARG A 80 -24.23 -24.35 -40.88
N ALA A 81 -25.54 -24.38 -41.11
CA ALA A 81 -26.11 -24.62 -42.45
C ALA A 81 -25.71 -23.54 -43.47
N ALA A 82 -25.51 -22.28 -43.05
CA ALA A 82 -24.96 -21.22 -43.88
C ALA A 82 -23.48 -21.45 -44.25
N LEU A 83 -22.68 -21.92 -43.29
CA LEU A 83 -21.27 -22.27 -43.51
C LEU A 83 -21.13 -23.51 -44.42
N ASP A 84 -21.98 -24.53 -44.26
CA ASP A 84 -22.02 -25.69 -45.16
C ASP A 84 -22.39 -25.27 -46.60
N ARG A 85 -23.40 -24.40 -46.76
CA ARG A 85 -23.74 -23.81 -48.07
C ARG A 85 -22.57 -23.04 -48.70
N TYR A 86 -21.69 -22.44 -47.91
CA TYR A 86 -20.49 -21.75 -48.40
C TYR A 86 -19.40 -22.75 -48.81
N ASP A 87 -19.13 -23.77 -47.99
CA ASP A 87 -18.08 -24.77 -48.23
C ASP A 87 -18.39 -25.68 -49.43
N ASP A 88 -19.66 -25.85 -49.80
CA ASP A 88 -20.12 -26.53 -51.03
C ASP A 88 -19.86 -25.74 -52.33
N VAL A 89 -19.54 -24.44 -52.28
CA VAL A 89 -19.40 -23.60 -53.49
C VAL A 89 -17.99 -23.72 -54.12
N PRO A 90 -17.87 -24.00 -55.44
CA PRO A 90 -16.57 -24.07 -56.11
C PRO A 90 -15.79 -22.74 -56.06
N PRO A 91 -14.44 -22.76 -55.90
CA PRO A 91 -13.60 -21.57 -55.70
C PRO A 91 -13.77 -20.39 -56.68
N ARG A 92 -14.30 -20.64 -57.89
CA ARG A 92 -14.60 -19.61 -58.90
C ARG A 92 -15.81 -18.72 -58.56
N LYS A 93 -16.62 -19.08 -57.56
CA LYS A 93 -17.80 -18.32 -57.10
C LYS A 93 -17.66 -17.73 -55.69
N ASN A 94 -16.44 -17.75 -55.11
CA ASN A 94 -16.20 -17.33 -53.73
C ASN A 94 -16.70 -15.92 -53.37
N ALA A 95 -16.73 -14.96 -54.31
CA ALA A 95 -17.26 -13.62 -54.05
C ALA A 95 -18.78 -13.64 -53.78
N GLU A 96 -19.55 -14.31 -54.64
CA GLU A 96 -21.01 -14.48 -54.45
C GLU A 96 -21.31 -15.27 -53.18
N ALA A 97 -20.52 -16.32 -52.90
CA ALA A 97 -20.67 -17.13 -51.69
C ALA A 97 -20.35 -16.34 -50.41
N LYS A 98 -19.30 -15.50 -50.41
CA LYS A 98 -18.97 -14.60 -49.29
C LYS A 98 -20.09 -13.60 -49.02
N GLU A 99 -20.67 -13.03 -50.07
CA GLU A 99 -21.79 -12.09 -49.94
C GLU A 99 -23.03 -12.77 -49.35
N GLN A 100 -23.38 -13.98 -49.85
CA GLN A 100 -24.50 -14.75 -49.31
C GLN A 100 -24.25 -15.15 -47.86
N LEU A 101 -23.05 -15.62 -47.50
CA LEU A 101 -22.71 -15.97 -46.12
C LEU A 101 -22.76 -14.76 -45.18
N TRP A 102 -22.34 -13.57 -45.64
CA TRP A 102 -22.44 -12.31 -44.90
C TRP A 102 -23.88 -11.86 -44.69
N SER A 103 -24.75 -12.07 -45.69
CA SER A 103 -26.19 -11.86 -45.55
C SER A 103 -26.83 -12.87 -44.60
N ASP A 104 -26.47 -14.15 -44.70
CA ASP A 104 -27.02 -15.24 -43.90
C ASP A 104 -26.72 -15.03 -42.41
N ILE A 105 -25.48 -14.71 -42.01
CA ILE A 105 -25.14 -14.46 -40.59
C ILE A 105 -25.79 -13.22 -39.98
N ARG A 106 -26.39 -12.34 -40.80
CA ARG A 106 -27.15 -11.17 -40.33
C ARG A 106 -28.65 -11.46 -40.19
N SER A 107 -29.12 -12.65 -40.56
CA SER A 107 -30.46 -13.13 -40.22
C SER A 107 -30.56 -13.47 -38.72
N PRO A 108 -31.71 -13.27 -38.05
CA PRO A 108 -31.85 -13.54 -36.61
C PRO A 108 -31.47 -14.97 -36.22
N GLU A 109 -31.94 -15.96 -36.98
CA GLU A 109 -31.68 -17.39 -36.73
C GLU A 109 -30.18 -17.72 -36.73
N CYS A 110 -29.42 -17.17 -37.67
CA CYS A 110 -27.96 -17.35 -37.70
C CYS A 110 -27.24 -16.49 -36.66
N ALA A 111 -27.77 -15.31 -36.32
CA ALA A 111 -27.19 -14.43 -35.33
C ALA A 111 -27.26 -15.05 -33.92
N ASP A 112 -28.37 -15.69 -33.56
CA ASP A 112 -28.53 -16.37 -32.26
C ASP A 112 -27.58 -17.58 -32.13
N ASP A 113 -27.50 -18.43 -33.16
CA ASP A 113 -26.52 -19.54 -33.23
C ASP A 113 -25.06 -19.04 -33.12
N LEU A 114 -24.75 -17.89 -33.76
CA LEU A 114 -23.42 -17.30 -33.73
C LEU A 114 -23.11 -16.69 -32.36
N LEU A 115 -24.04 -15.97 -31.74
CA LEU A 115 -23.91 -15.42 -30.39
C LEU A 115 -23.70 -16.53 -29.36
N ALA A 116 -24.46 -17.63 -29.46
CA ALA A 116 -24.28 -18.81 -28.61
C ALA A 116 -22.90 -19.48 -28.80
N ALA A 117 -22.39 -19.52 -30.04
CA ALA A 117 -21.03 -20.00 -30.31
C ALA A 117 -19.94 -19.05 -29.80
N VAL A 118 -20.17 -17.73 -29.82
CA VAL A 118 -19.29 -16.70 -29.25
C VAL A 118 -19.24 -16.79 -27.73
N ARG A 119 -20.39 -16.85 -27.03
CA ARG A 119 -20.49 -17.06 -25.57
C ARG A 119 -19.71 -18.29 -25.13
N ARG A 120 -20.01 -19.45 -25.74
CA ARG A 120 -19.29 -20.71 -25.49
C ARG A 120 -17.78 -20.61 -25.74
N ARG A 121 -17.34 -19.79 -26.71
CA ARG A 121 -15.91 -19.61 -27.00
C ARG A 121 -15.20 -18.68 -26.01
N ILE A 122 -15.92 -17.74 -25.40
CA ILE A 122 -15.43 -16.89 -24.30
C ILE A 122 -15.23 -17.76 -23.05
N GLU A 123 -16.23 -18.60 -22.72
CA GLU A 123 -16.18 -19.60 -21.64
C GLU A 123 -15.04 -20.62 -21.83
N GLU A 124 -14.88 -21.20 -23.04
CA GLU A 124 -13.78 -22.13 -23.38
C GLU A 124 -12.38 -21.53 -23.18
N MET A 125 -12.27 -20.20 -23.15
CA MET A 125 -11.01 -19.47 -22.97
C MET A 125 -10.81 -18.98 -21.53
N GLY A 126 -11.72 -19.30 -20.61
CA GLY A 126 -11.60 -19.02 -19.17
C GLY A 126 -12.10 -17.65 -18.72
N TYR A 127 -12.79 -16.90 -19.57
CA TYR A 127 -13.40 -15.62 -19.18
C TYR A 127 -14.74 -15.82 -18.48
N SER A 128 -14.94 -15.15 -17.35
CA SER A 128 -16.23 -15.04 -16.65
C SER A 128 -17.00 -13.77 -17.07
N ASP A 129 -18.30 -13.73 -16.75
CA ASP A 129 -19.16 -12.54 -16.82
C ASP A 129 -18.53 -11.32 -16.15
N SER A 130 -17.91 -11.53 -14.98
CA SER A 130 -17.25 -10.50 -14.18
C SER A 130 -16.21 -9.67 -14.96
N ARG A 131 -15.61 -10.26 -16.02
CA ARG A 131 -14.54 -9.64 -16.82
C ARG A 131 -15.02 -8.57 -17.79
N ALA A 132 -16.31 -8.49 -18.09
CA ALA A 132 -16.83 -7.60 -19.15
C ALA A 132 -16.41 -6.13 -18.98
N ILE A 133 -16.57 -5.55 -17.80
CA ILE A 133 -16.19 -4.14 -17.55
C ILE A 133 -14.67 -3.97 -17.48
N PHE A 134 -13.94 -4.97 -16.96
CA PHE A 134 -12.48 -4.94 -16.89
C PHE A 134 -11.82 -4.92 -18.27
N GLU A 135 -12.27 -5.75 -19.22
CA GLU A 135 -11.72 -5.74 -20.58
C GLU A 135 -12.05 -4.43 -21.31
N LEU A 136 -13.23 -3.82 -21.07
CA LEU A 136 -13.53 -2.47 -21.55
C LEU A 136 -12.64 -1.40 -20.92
N PHE A 137 -12.31 -1.52 -19.63
CA PHE A 137 -11.33 -0.65 -18.96
C PHE A 137 -9.92 -0.78 -19.56
N GLN A 138 -9.49 -2.01 -19.93
CA GLN A 138 -8.20 -2.20 -20.61
C GLN A 138 -8.17 -1.54 -21.98
N ASN A 139 -9.24 -1.69 -22.77
CA ASN A 139 -9.36 -1.00 -24.06
C ASN A 139 -9.33 0.52 -23.90
N ALA A 140 -9.86 1.07 -22.79
CA ALA A 140 -9.84 2.49 -22.49
C ALA A 140 -8.46 3.02 -22.07
N ASP A 141 -7.65 2.26 -21.30
CA ASP A 141 -6.26 2.63 -20.99
C ASP A 141 -5.37 2.55 -22.23
N ASP A 142 -5.50 1.49 -23.03
CA ASP A 142 -4.80 1.36 -24.33
C ASP A 142 -5.16 2.50 -25.29
N ALA A 143 -6.42 2.95 -25.32
CA ALA A 143 -6.85 4.08 -26.12
C ALA A 143 -6.22 5.42 -25.68
N LEU A 144 -5.65 5.52 -24.48
CA LEU A 144 -4.91 6.71 -24.04
C LEU A 144 -3.43 6.68 -24.45
N ASP A 145 -2.93 5.59 -25.05
CA ASP A 145 -1.53 5.49 -25.47
C ASP A 145 -1.19 6.51 -26.56
N HIS A 146 -0.24 7.41 -26.25
CA HIS A 146 0.15 8.53 -27.10
C HIS A 146 -1.01 9.50 -27.48
N TRP A 147 -2.09 9.55 -26.69
CA TRP A 147 -3.19 10.50 -26.85
C TRP A 147 -2.96 11.78 -26.01
N PRO A 148 -3.10 13.00 -26.56
CA PRO A 148 -2.86 14.23 -25.82
C PRO A 148 -3.89 14.45 -24.70
N SER A 149 -3.43 14.55 -23.45
CA SER A 149 -4.31 14.70 -22.28
C SER A 149 -4.73 16.16 -22.04
N GLN A 150 -6.02 16.43 -22.27
CA GLN A 150 -6.73 17.63 -21.77
C GLN A 150 -8.09 17.19 -21.19
N GLY A 151 -8.83 18.12 -20.58
CA GLY A 151 -10.24 17.95 -20.22
C GLY A 151 -10.60 16.70 -19.41
N GLN A 152 -11.32 15.77 -20.05
CA GLN A 152 -11.79 14.50 -19.50
C GLN A 152 -10.86 13.32 -19.84
N ALA A 153 -9.82 13.51 -20.66
CA ALA A 153 -8.90 12.44 -21.01
C ALA A 153 -8.25 11.81 -19.77
N GLY A 154 -8.22 10.47 -19.72
CA GLY A 154 -7.87 9.72 -18.52
C GLY A 154 -9.07 9.35 -17.62
N THR A 155 -10.30 9.64 -18.06
CA THR A 155 -11.54 9.24 -17.37
C THR A 155 -12.19 8.02 -18.02
N PHE A 156 -12.64 7.08 -17.18
CA PHE A 156 -13.48 5.94 -17.54
C PHE A 156 -14.78 6.00 -16.72
N ARG A 157 -15.94 5.94 -17.36
CA ARG A 157 -17.25 6.09 -16.72
C ARG A 157 -18.15 4.89 -17.02
N VAL A 158 -18.81 4.38 -15.99
CA VAL A 158 -19.83 3.33 -16.06
C VAL A 158 -21.16 3.90 -15.61
N GLU A 159 -22.22 3.76 -16.42
CA GLU A 159 -23.59 4.14 -16.05
C GLU A 159 -24.50 2.91 -16.09
N VAL A 160 -25.47 2.86 -15.17
CA VAL A 160 -26.33 1.70 -14.98
C VAL A 160 -27.79 2.14 -14.93
N LEU A 161 -28.65 1.51 -15.72
CA LEU A 161 -30.10 1.63 -15.59
C LEU A 161 -30.69 0.30 -15.12
N ARG A 162 -31.53 0.38 -14.09
CA ARG A 162 -32.25 -0.75 -13.51
C ARG A 162 -33.70 -0.80 -13.99
N ASN A 163 -34.35 -1.95 -13.83
CA ASN A 163 -35.78 -2.13 -14.02
C ASN A 163 -36.54 -1.94 -12.69
N GLU A 164 -37.86 -2.13 -12.69
CA GLU A 164 -38.71 -2.02 -11.50
C GLU A 164 -38.40 -3.08 -10.42
N THR A 165 -37.77 -4.20 -10.77
CA THR A 165 -37.31 -5.24 -9.83
C THR A 165 -35.89 -5.01 -9.30
N GLY A 166 -35.25 -3.88 -9.64
CA GLY A 166 -33.88 -3.54 -9.25
C GLY A 166 -32.77 -4.24 -10.04
N ALA A 167 -33.11 -5.16 -10.95
CA ALA A 167 -32.15 -5.83 -11.83
C ALA A 167 -31.61 -4.85 -12.88
N ILE A 168 -30.35 -5.04 -13.30
CA ILE A 168 -29.72 -4.19 -14.31
C ILE A 168 -30.30 -4.55 -15.69
N ARG A 169 -30.84 -3.56 -16.40
CA ARG A 169 -31.39 -3.69 -17.76
C ARG A 169 -30.56 -2.98 -18.83
N HIS A 170 -29.67 -2.09 -18.42
CA HIS A 170 -28.79 -1.34 -19.30
C HIS A 170 -27.48 -1.04 -18.57
N LEU A 171 -26.35 -1.27 -19.23
CA LEU A 171 -25.05 -0.77 -18.80
C LEU A 171 -24.44 0.06 -19.93
N ARG A 172 -23.79 1.17 -19.59
CA ARG A 172 -23.03 2.00 -20.52
C ARG A 172 -21.61 2.15 -20.01
N VAL A 173 -20.64 2.06 -20.91
CA VAL A 173 -19.25 2.43 -20.66
C VAL A 173 -18.88 3.60 -21.56
N VAL A 174 -18.28 4.62 -20.98
CA VAL A 174 -17.89 5.86 -21.66
C VAL A 174 -16.44 6.18 -21.32
N HIS A 175 -15.59 6.40 -22.33
CA HIS A 175 -14.20 6.81 -22.09
C HIS A 175 -13.71 7.86 -23.09
N TRP A 176 -12.85 8.75 -22.63
CA TRP A 176 -12.28 9.87 -23.41
C TRP A 176 -10.84 9.54 -23.81
N GLY A 177 -10.67 8.44 -24.57
CA GLY A 177 -9.40 8.07 -25.20
C GLY A 177 -9.36 8.45 -26.68
N ARG A 178 -8.31 7.99 -27.38
CA ARG A 178 -8.25 7.97 -28.85
C ARG A 178 -9.48 7.24 -29.40
N LEU A 179 -10.20 7.90 -30.30
CA LEU A 179 -11.37 7.31 -30.94
C LEU A 179 -10.99 6.15 -31.86
N ILE A 180 -11.91 5.19 -32.00
CA ILE A 180 -11.78 4.02 -32.87
C ILE A 180 -11.52 4.46 -34.32
N ASN A 181 -10.54 3.82 -34.96
CA ASN A 181 -9.99 4.13 -36.29
C ASN A 181 -9.29 5.51 -36.41
N HIS A 182 -9.23 6.33 -35.35
CA HIS A 182 -8.55 7.62 -35.39
C HIS A 182 -7.02 7.42 -35.36
N PRO A 183 -6.25 7.92 -36.35
CA PRO A 183 -4.81 7.66 -36.42
C PRO A 183 -4.03 8.21 -35.22
N GLY A 184 -4.51 9.31 -34.64
CA GLY A 184 -3.75 10.10 -33.67
C GLY A 184 -2.68 10.98 -34.34
N ASP A 185 -2.05 11.83 -33.54
CA ASP A 185 -1.23 12.96 -33.99
C ASP A 185 0.06 12.52 -34.72
N ASN A 186 0.47 11.25 -34.57
CA ASN A 186 1.68 10.71 -35.16
C ASN A 186 1.37 9.59 -36.18
N VAL A 187 1.40 9.96 -37.47
CA VAL A 187 1.13 9.06 -38.61
C VAL A 187 2.08 7.84 -38.65
N ALA A 188 3.32 7.95 -38.16
CA ALA A 188 4.26 6.83 -38.13
C ALA A 188 3.91 5.80 -37.04
N VAL A 189 3.44 6.27 -35.88
CA VAL A 189 2.87 5.40 -34.83
C VAL A 189 1.56 4.78 -35.34
N ALA A 190 0.67 5.57 -35.92
CA ALA A 190 -0.61 5.13 -36.47
C ALA A 190 -0.46 3.95 -37.45
N ARG A 191 0.51 4.03 -38.37
CA ARG A 191 0.82 2.95 -39.32
C ARG A 191 1.41 1.72 -38.63
N ARG A 192 2.37 1.89 -37.71
CA ARG A 192 3.01 0.76 -36.99
C ARG A 192 2.02 0.00 -36.11
N ARG A 193 1.11 0.72 -35.46
CA ARG A 193 0.08 0.18 -34.55
C ARG A 193 -1.22 -0.23 -35.24
N GLN A 194 -1.33 -0.02 -36.56
CA GLN A 194 -2.56 -0.22 -37.35
C GLN A 194 -3.79 0.51 -36.79
N HIS A 195 -3.64 1.72 -36.24
CA HIS A 195 -4.73 2.50 -35.60
C HIS A 195 -5.96 2.67 -36.49
N GLY A 196 -5.81 2.75 -37.82
CA GLY A 196 -6.95 2.83 -38.75
C GLY A 196 -7.81 1.57 -38.85
N ARG A 197 -7.44 0.48 -38.14
CA ARG A 197 -8.11 -0.84 -38.17
C ARG A 197 -8.56 -1.29 -36.78
N ASP A 198 -8.75 -0.36 -35.83
CA ASP A 198 -9.26 -0.69 -34.49
C ASP A 198 -10.59 -1.46 -34.57
N LEU A 199 -11.56 -0.98 -35.36
CA LEU A 199 -12.88 -1.61 -35.48
C LEU A 199 -12.81 -3.05 -36.03
N PRO A 200 -12.15 -3.33 -37.19
CA PRO A 200 -11.85 -4.69 -37.60
C PRO A 200 -11.18 -5.56 -36.53
N ASN A 201 -10.20 -5.01 -35.80
CA ASN A 201 -9.48 -5.76 -34.76
C ASN A 201 -10.33 -6.03 -33.50
N MET A 202 -11.25 -5.14 -33.13
CA MET A 202 -12.22 -5.35 -32.04
C MET A 202 -13.32 -6.35 -32.42
N LEU A 203 -13.66 -6.44 -33.71
CA LEU A 203 -14.76 -7.28 -34.20
C LEU A 203 -14.32 -8.66 -34.70
N ALA A 204 -13.08 -8.82 -35.16
CA ALA A 204 -12.50 -10.10 -35.53
C ALA A 204 -12.46 -11.06 -34.34
N ILE A 205 -12.57 -12.37 -34.61
CA ILE A 205 -12.60 -13.42 -33.58
C ILE A 205 -11.35 -14.29 -33.76
N GLY A 206 -10.57 -14.46 -32.68
CA GLY A 206 -9.32 -15.23 -32.76
C GLY A 206 -8.25 -14.56 -33.63
N HIS A 207 -8.22 -13.22 -33.66
CA HIS A 207 -7.13 -12.44 -34.25
C HIS A 207 -6.95 -11.15 -33.47
N SER A 208 -5.70 -10.72 -33.30
CA SER A 208 -5.35 -9.45 -32.68
C SER A 208 -4.10 -8.95 -33.39
N GLY A 209 -4.12 -7.73 -33.94
CA GLY A 209 -2.99 -7.14 -34.66
C GLY A 209 -1.79 -6.74 -33.79
N LYS A 210 -1.71 -7.26 -32.55
CA LYS A 210 -0.69 -6.94 -31.54
C LYS A 210 0.34 -8.07 -31.41
N ASP A 211 1.25 -8.18 -32.37
CA ASP A 211 2.45 -9.02 -32.23
C ASP A 211 3.49 -8.32 -31.35
N GLY A 212 3.69 -8.82 -30.14
CA GLY A 212 4.73 -8.37 -29.20
C GLY A 212 4.43 -8.78 -27.76
N ASP A 213 5.45 -9.23 -27.02
CA ASP A 213 5.30 -9.54 -25.60
C ASP A 213 5.12 -8.24 -24.78
N GLY A 214 4.30 -8.31 -23.72
CA GLY A 214 3.99 -7.17 -22.86
C GLY A 214 2.75 -6.32 -23.25
N GLN A 215 1.87 -6.80 -24.13
CA GLN A 215 0.59 -6.14 -24.44
C GLN A 215 -0.63 -7.05 -24.27
N THR A 216 -1.72 -6.45 -23.79
CA THR A 216 -3.00 -7.10 -23.50
C THR A 216 -3.76 -7.47 -24.78
N GLY A 217 -4.45 -8.61 -24.76
CA GLY A 217 -5.37 -9.02 -25.83
C GLY A 217 -4.79 -9.86 -26.98
N ARG A 218 -3.75 -10.70 -26.75
CA ARG A 218 -3.18 -11.63 -27.75
C ARG A 218 -4.21 -12.53 -28.48
N PHE A 219 -5.40 -12.74 -27.89
CA PHE A 219 -6.41 -13.69 -28.39
C PHE A 219 -7.59 -13.08 -29.17
N GLY A 220 -7.73 -11.74 -29.20
CA GLY A 220 -8.84 -11.09 -29.92
C GLY A 220 -10.23 -11.38 -29.36
N LEU A 221 -10.35 -11.57 -28.04
CA LEU A 221 -11.62 -11.88 -27.36
C LEU A 221 -12.00 -10.90 -26.24
N GLY A 222 -11.09 -10.03 -25.79
CA GLY A 222 -11.32 -9.12 -24.66
C GLY A 222 -12.57 -8.27 -24.81
N PHE A 223 -12.69 -7.52 -25.92
CA PHE A 223 -13.91 -6.75 -26.23
C PHE A 223 -15.16 -7.64 -26.35
N LYS A 224 -15.03 -8.89 -26.82
CA LYS A 224 -16.18 -9.80 -27.02
C LYS A 224 -16.83 -10.24 -25.70
N THR A 225 -16.17 -10.08 -24.55
CA THR A 225 -16.76 -10.37 -23.22
C THR A 225 -18.05 -9.60 -22.94
N VAL A 226 -18.31 -8.45 -23.59
CA VAL A 226 -19.60 -7.74 -23.50
C VAL A 226 -20.78 -8.63 -23.91
N HIS A 227 -20.56 -9.62 -24.78
CA HIS A 227 -21.60 -10.54 -25.21
C HIS A 227 -21.98 -11.57 -24.16
N MET A 228 -21.24 -11.70 -23.06
CA MET A 228 -21.71 -12.43 -21.87
C MET A 228 -22.87 -11.71 -21.16
N LEU A 229 -23.11 -10.43 -21.47
CA LEU A 229 -24.15 -9.60 -20.86
C LEU A 229 -25.22 -9.13 -21.86
N SER A 230 -24.86 -8.97 -23.14
CA SER A 230 -25.70 -8.31 -24.15
C SER A 230 -25.64 -8.98 -25.54
N SER A 231 -26.80 -9.34 -26.07
CA SER A 231 -27.00 -9.72 -27.47
C SER A 231 -26.86 -8.53 -28.43
N GLU A 232 -27.28 -7.33 -28.00
CA GLU A 232 -27.36 -6.11 -28.80
C GLU A 232 -26.25 -5.07 -28.54
N ALA A 233 -25.08 -5.50 -28.06
CA ALA A 233 -23.97 -4.60 -27.73
C ALA A 233 -23.63 -3.65 -28.89
N ALA A 234 -23.52 -2.35 -28.57
CA ALA A 234 -23.36 -1.28 -29.55
C ALA A 234 -22.20 -0.33 -29.20
N ILE A 235 -21.64 0.30 -30.22
CA ILE A 235 -20.45 1.16 -30.17
C ILE A 235 -20.78 2.48 -30.86
N ALA A 236 -20.47 3.60 -30.21
CA ALA A 236 -20.50 4.92 -30.79
C ALA A 236 -19.21 5.69 -30.45
N SER A 237 -18.32 5.84 -31.43
CA SER A 237 -16.99 6.46 -31.30
C SER A 237 -16.79 7.48 -32.42
N GLY A 238 -17.12 8.73 -32.14
CA GLY A 238 -17.06 9.85 -33.08
C GLY A 238 -17.93 9.64 -34.32
N ARG A 239 -17.33 9.08 -35.38
CA ARG A 239 -17.98 8.80 -36.67
C ARG A 239 -18.55 7.38 -36.79
N ILE A 240 -17.96 6.42 -36.08
CA ILE A 240 -18.37 5.00 -36.09
C ILE A 240 -19.55 4.83 -35.13
N THR A 241 -20.70 4.38 -35.63
CA THR A 241 -21.90 4.13 -34.83
C THR A 241 -22.61 2.84 -35.29
N VAL A 242 -22.44 1.76 -34.54
CA VAL A 242 -22.86 0.39 -34.91
C VAL A 242 -23.45 -0.39 -33.74
N ARG A 243 -24.35 -1.34 -34.05
CA ARG A 243 -24.76 -2.46 -33.18
C ARG A 243 -24.20 -3.76 -33.74
N LEU A 244 -23.90 -4.73 -32.87
CA LEU A 244 -23.24 -5.98 -33.26
C LEU A 244 -24.21 -7.16 -33.30
N SER A 245 -24.66 -7.54 -34.50
CA SER A 245 -25.50 -8.73 -34.70
C SER A 245 -24.67 -10.01 -34.54
N GLY A 246 -25.23 -11.00 -33.84
CA GLY A 246 -24.59 -12.28 -33.54
C GLY A 246 -23.25 -12.16 -32.79
N GLY A 247 -23.00 -11.03 -32.14
CA GLY A 247 -21.72 -10.70 -31.53
C GLY A 247 -20.54 -10.55 -32.51
N PHE A 248 -20.80 -10.39 -33.81
CA PHE A 248 -19.76 -10.34 -34.84
C PHE A 248 -20.02 -9.30 -35.93
N ALA A 249 -21.18 -9.33 -36.59
CA ALA A 249 -21.45 -8.50 -37.75
C ALA A 249 -21.93 -7.09 -37.35
N PRO A 250 -21.24 -6.01 -37.74
CA PRO A 250 -21.71 -4.66 -37.46
C PRO A 250 -22.93 -4.32 -38.32
N VAL A 251 -23.86 -3.58 -37.72
CA VAL A 251 -25.08 -3.05 -38.33
C VAL A 251 -25.15 -1.56 -37.98
N PRO A 252 -25.49 -0.64 -38.91
CA PRO A 252 -25.59 0.78 -38.61
C PRO A 252 -26.53 1.09 -37.44
N TRP A 253 -26.09 1.94 -36.51
CA TRP A 253 -26.89 2.42 -35.38
C TRP A 253 -26.94 3.96 -35.39
N PRO A 254 -27.88 4.60 -36.13
CA PRO A 254 -27.90 6.04 -36.34
C PRO A 254 -28.01 6.87 -35.04
N GLU A 255 -28.78 6.38 -34.07
CA GLU A 255 -29.06 7.08 -32.81
C GLU A 255 -27.83 7.14 -31.89
N GLY A 256 -26.89 6.20 -32.04
CA GLY A 256 -25.68 6.12 -31.21
C GLY A 256 -24.84 7.40 -31.22
N ARG A 257 -24.89 8.17 -32.32
CA ARG A 257 -24.24 9.49 -32.42
C ARG A 257 -24.84 10.51 -31.44
N LEU A 258 -26.16 10.51 -31.30
CA LEU A 258 -26.88 11.42 -30.41
C LEU A 258 -26.69 11.00 -28.95
N GLU A 259 -26.57 9.71 -28.67
CA GLU A 259 -26.20 9.20 -27.34
C GLU A 259 -24.75 9.59 -26.97
N ALA A 260 -23.76 9.30 -27.83
CA ALA A 260 -22.36 9.63 -27.56
C ALA A 260 -22.11 11.14 -27.36
N ARG A 261 -22.88 12.00 -28.05
CA ARG A 261 -22.79 13.47 -27.91
C ARG A 261 -23.16 14.01 -26.53
N LYS A 262 -23.93 13.27 -25.73
CA LYS A 262 -24.25 13.66 -24.34
C LYS A 262 -23.01 13.73 -23.44
N TYR A 263 -21.95 13.01 -23.83
CA TYR A 263 -20.68 12.91 -23.13
C TYR A 263 -19.57 13.80 -23.76
N ALA A 264 -19.90 14.60 -24.77
CA ALA A 264 -18.94 15.51 -25.40
C ALA A 264 -18.70 16.75 -24.52
N VAL A 265 -17.52 16.85 -23.91
CA VAL A 265 -17.17 17.89 -22.93
C VAL A 265 -15.97 18.68 -23.43
N GLY A 266 -16.10 20.01 -23.55
CA GLY A 266 -14.97 20.85 -23.96
C GLY A 266 -14.36 20.44 -25.31
N GLY A 267 -15.19 20.04 -26.28
CA GLY A 267 -14.77 19.58 -27.61
C GLY A 267 -14.26 18.14 -27.67
N GLU A 268 -13.88 17.54 -26.54
CA GLU A 268 -13.46 16.14 -26.47
C GLU A 268 -14.68 15.23 -26.65
N GLN A 269 -14.57 14.30 -27.60
CA GLN A 269 -15.58 13.27 -27.88
C GLN A 269 -15.23 12.01 -27.11
N ALA A 270 -16.25 11.31 -26.60
CA ALA A 270 -16.09 10.01 -25.97
C ALA A 270 -16.32 8.86 -26.96
N THR A 271 -15.73 7.71 -26.65
CA THR A 271 -16.23 6.40 -27.08
C THR A 271 -17.29 5.96 -26.07
N LEU A 272 -18.53 5.77 -26.55
CA LEU A 272 -19.63 5.13 -25.84
C LEU A 272 -19.73 3.67 -26.29
N ILE A 273 -19.88 2.77 -25.32
CA ILE A 273 -20.26 1.37 -25.51
C ILE A 273 -21.57 1.18 -24.74
N ASP A 274 -22.62 0.84 -25.47
CA ASP A 274 -24.00 0.76 -24.99
C ASP A 274 -24.44 -0.71 -24.98
N LEU A 275 -24.77 -1.22 -23.79
CA LEU A 275 -25.08 -2.64 -23.54
C LEU A 275 -26.50 -2.79 -22.97
N PRO A 276 -27.54 -2.91 -23.82
CA PRO A 276 -28.83 -3.42 -23.39
C PRO A 276 -28.65 -4.83 -22.83
N ILE A 277 -29.02 -5.07 -21.57
CA ILE A 277 -28.77 -6.36 -20.91
C ILE A 277 -29.88 -7.34 -21.29
N ASP A 278 -29.50 -8.55 -21.71
CA ASP A 278 -30.45 -9.63 -21.99
C ASP A 278 -31.28 -9.93 -20.73
N SER A 279 -32.58 -10.22 -20.86
CA SER A 279 -33.52 -10.37 -19.74
C SER A 279 -33.02 -11.29 -18.62
N ASP A 280 -32.33 -12.36 -19.00
CA ASP A 280 -31.91 -13.45 -18.14
C ASP A 280 -30.47 -13.25 -17.61
N HIS A 281 -29.79 -12.15 -17.99
CA HIS A 281 -28.40 -11.84 -17.66
C HIS A 281 -28.24 -10.64 -16.71
N GLY A 282 -29.34 -10.16 -16.11
CA GLY A 282 -29.33 -9.05 -15.15
C GLY A 282 -28.46 -9.29 -13.91
N ASP A 283 -28.37 -10.55 -13.45
CA ASP A 283 -27.50 -10.96 -12.35
C ASP A 283 -26.03 -10.99 -12.76
N ALA A 284 -25.71 -11.48 -13.97
CA ALA A 284 -24.35 -11.47 -14.52
C ALA A 284 -23.81 -10.03 -14.70
N ALA A 285 -24.68 -9.10 -15.11
CA ALA A 285 -24.36 -7.67 -15.16
C ALA A 285 -24.09 -7.09 -13.76
N ALA A 286 -24.79 -7.58 -12.72
CA ALA A 286 -24.53 -7.19 -11.34
C ALA A 286 -23.20 -7.76 -10.81
N THR A 287 -22.86 -9.01 -11.14
CA THR A 287 -21.54 -9.61 -10.86
C THR A 287 -20.41 -8.75 -11.42
N ALA A 288 -20.51 -8.37 -12.71
CA ALA A 288 -19.51 -7.53 -13.38
C ALA A 288 -19.40 -6.13 -12.77
N LEU A 289 -20.54 -5.50 -12.45
CA LEU A 289 -20.55 -4.18 -11.81
C LEU A 289 -19.93 -4.20 -10.41
N ASN A 290 -20.22 -5.23 -9.60
CA ASN A 290 -19.72 -5.36 -8.24
C ASN A 290 -18.21 -5.64 -8.22
N ALA A 291 -17.74 -6.61 -9.02
CA ALA A 291 -16.32 -6.93 -9.14
C ALA A 291 -15.50 -5.72 -9.62
N PHE A 292 -16.02 -4.95 -10.58
CA PHE A 292 -15.37 -3.72 -11.03
C PHE A 292 -15.37 -2.62 -9.95
N ARG A 293 -16.46 -2.46 -9.18
CA ARG A 293 -16.58 -1.49 -8.08
C ARG A 293 -15.59 -1.75 -6.94
N GLU A 294 -15.42 -3.00 -6.55
CA GLU A 294 -14.43 -3.40 -5.54
C GLU A 294 -12.99 -3.07 -6.00
N ALA A 295 -12.69 -3.28 -7.29
CA ALA A 295 -11.40 -2.95 -7.88
C ALA A 295 -11.19 -1.44 -8.13
N ALA A 296 -12.26 -0.65 -8.33
CA ALA A 296 -12.19 0.76 -8.73
C ALA A 296 -11.45 1.67 -7.73
N THR A 297 -11.35 1.27 -6.47
CA THR A 297 -10.53 1.98 -5.46
C THR A 297 -9.02 1.93 -5.76
N TRP A 298 -8.55 0.85 -6.37
CA TRP A 298 -7.12 0.61 -6.62
C TRP A 298 -6.72 0.86 -8.08
N LEU A 299 -7.65 0.68 -9.03
CA LEU A 299 -7.41 0.88 -10.47
C LEU A 299 -6.73 2.23 -10.80
N PRO A 300 -7.06 3.41 -10.23
CA PRO A 300 -6.36 4.66 -10.53
C PRO A 300 -4.86 4.69 -10.17
N ALA A 301 -4.40 3.84 -9.23
CA ALA A 301 -2.99 3.70 -8.87
C ALA A 301 -2.24 2.66 -9.75
N ILE A 302 -2.99 1.72 -10.33
CA ILE A 302 -2.54 0.55 -11.09
C ILE A 302 -2.62 0.79 -12.61
N ALA A 303 -3.54 1.62 -13.08
CA ALA A 303 -3.63 2.00 -14.49
C ALA A 303 -2.39 2.80 -14.93
N PRO A 304 -1.77 2.50 -16.09
CA PRO A 304 -0.73 3.33 -16.66
C PRO A 304 -1.22 4.73 -17.05
N ARG A 305 -2.47 4.88 -17.53
CA ARG A 305 -2.98 6.13 -18.15
C ARG A 305 -4.34 6.59 -17.63
N VAL A 306 -5.26 5.69 -17.28
CA VAL A 306 -6.52 6.08 -16.61
C VAL A 306 -6.20 6.63 -15.21
N ARG A 307 -6.83 7.74 -14.83
CA ARG A 307 -6.61 8.45 -13.57
C ARG A 307 -7.89 8.75 -12.79
N ARG A 308 -9.05 8.65 -13.46
CA ARG A 308 -10.38 8.88 -12.90
C ARG A 308 -11.33 7.77 -13.34
N ILE A 309 -12.07 7.20 -12.39
CA ILE A 309 -13.16 6.27 -12.67
C ILE A 309 -14.44 6.86 -12.10
N GLU A 310 -15.51 6.82 -12.86
CA GLU A 310 -16.86 7.19 -12.41
C GLU A 310 -17.78 5.97 -12.52
N ILE A 311 -18.55 5.69 -11.47
CA ILE A 311 -19.59 4.65 -11.48
C ILE A 311 -20.88 5.31 -11.03
N ASP A 312 -21.89 5.29 -11.90
CA ASP A 312 -23.21 5.89 -11.68
C ASP A 312 -24.28 4.79 -11.73
N ASP A 313 -24.74 4.34 -10.55
CA ASP A 313 -25.68 3.21 -10.40
C ASP A 313 -27.16 3.65 -10.48
N GLY A 314 -27.41 4.83 -11.08
CA GLY A 314 -28.72 5.49 -11.18
C GLY A 314 -29.36 5.92 -9.84
N THR A 315 -28.76 5.49 -8.72
CA THR A 315 -29.22 5.68 -7.33
C THR A 315 -28.12 6.26 -6.46
N GLN A 316 -26.85 5.97 -6.77
CA GLN A 316 -25.64 6.49 -6.14
C GLN A 316 -24.56 6.64 -7.21
N SER A 317 -23.77 7.70 -7.13
CA SER A 317 -22.66 7.95 -8.05
C SER A 317 -21.36 8.13 -7.27
N ALA A 318 -20.31 7.39 -7.66
CA ALA A 318 -19.01 7.42 -7.01
C ALA A 318 -17.91 7.81 -8.01
N THR A 319 -16.94 8.61 -7.56
CA THR A 319 -15.74 8.97 -8.34
C THR A 319 -14.50 8.49 -7.61
N TYR A 320 -13.67 7.71 -8.29
CA TYR A 320 -12.41 7.18 -7.81
C TYR A 320 -11.26 7.85 -8.54
N SER A 321 -10.24 8.30 -7.82
CA SER A 321 -9.09 9.00 -8.38
C SER A 321 -7.85 8.87 -7.51
N LEU A 322 -6.71 9.20 -8.10
CA LEU A 322 -5.39 9.21 -7.49
C LEU A 322 -4.88 10.63 -7.25
N THR A 323 -4.36 10.91 -6.05
CA THR A 323 -3.42 12.01 -5.82
C THR A 323 -2.11 11.43 -5.27
N PRO A 324 -1.01 11.42 -6.03
CA PRO A 324 0.30 10.98 -5.56
C PRO A 324 1.09 12.15 -4.93
N THR A 325 1.80 11.86 -3.86
CA THR A 325 2.81 12.73 -3.22
C THR A 325 4.14 11.96 -3.19
N PRO A 326 5.21 12.44 -3.84
CA PRO A 326 6.53 11.83 -3.73
C PRO A 326 7.03 11.82 -2.27
N LEU A 327 7.71 10.75 -1.87
CA LEU A 327 8.27 10.59 -0.52
C LEU A 327 9.77 10.25 -0.57
N ALA A 328 10.15 9.31 -1.45
CA ALA A 328 11.55 9.00 -1.76
C ALA A 328 11.67 8.62 -3.25
N PRO A 329 12.87 8.41 -3.82
CA PRO A 329 13.01 7.93 -5.19
C PRO A 329 12.20 6.64 -5.41
N ASP A 330 11.33 6.63 -6.42
CA ASP A 330 10.43 5.50 -6.74
C ASP A 330 9.41 5.12 -5.65
N VAL A 331 9.29 5.90 -4.56
CA VAL A 331 8.34 5.70 -3.45
C VAL A 331 7.46 6.93 -3.26
N GLU A 332 6.14 6.73 -3.34
CA GLU A 332 5.13 7.78 -3.21
C GLU A 332 4.09 7.41 -2.16
N VAL A 333 3.54 8.38 -1.44
CA VAL A 333 2.24 8.23 -0.79
C VAL A 333 1.14 8.49 -1.82
N VAL A 334 0.22 7.54 -1.96
CA VAL A 334 -0.95 7.69 -2.84
C VAL A 334 -2.22 7.84 -2.02
N LYS A 335 -2.89 8.99 -2.17
CA LYS A 335 -4.23 9.23 -1.64
C LYS A 335 -5.25 8.78 -2.68
N LEU A 336 -6.10 7.83 -2.28
CA LEU A 336 -7.11 7.20 -3.11
C LEU A 336 -8.49 7.74 -2.72
N THR A 337 -9.22 8.26 -3.71
CA THR A 337 -10.62 8.69 -3.56
C THR A 337 -11.57 7.60 -4.06
N GLY A 338 -12.83 7.66 -3.63
CA GLY A 338 -13.85 6.64 -3.86
C GLY A 338 -14.93 6.71 -2.77
N GLU A 339 -15.71 5.63 -2.61
CA GLU A 339 -16.68 5.47 -1.52
C GLU A 339 -16.07 5.65 -0.12
N LYS A 340 -14.79 5.28 0.03
CA LYS A 340 -13.98 5.51 1.24
C LYS A 340 -12.61 6.03 0.82
N GLN A 341 -12.19 7.15 1.41
CA GLN A 341 -10.82 7.64 1.26
C GLN A 341 -9.84 6.61 1.82
N ARG A 342 -8.72 6.37 1.13
CA ARG A 342 -7.62 5.51 1.60
C ARG A 342 -6.26 6.16 1.33
N ARG A 343 -5.24 5.70 2.05
CA ARG A 343 -3.82 6.01 1.80
C ARG A 343 -3.09 4.69 1.54
N ALA A 344 -2.07 4.72 0.69
CA ALA A 344 -1.14 3.61 0.50
C ALA A 344 0.25 4.13 0.14
N PHE A 345 1.29 3.34 0.38
CA PHE A 345 2.59 3.52 -0.26
C PHE A 345 2.55 2.88 -1.63
N ARG A 346 2.99 3.60 -2.66
CA ARG A 346 3.28 3.07 -3.98
C ARG A 346 4.79 2.99 -4.15
N ILE A 347 5.29 1.77 -4.26
CA ILE A 347 6.72 1.44 -4.37
C ILE A 347 6.95 0.85 -5.76
N SER A 348 7.77 1.49 -6.59
CA SER A 348 8.13 0.94 -7.91
C SER A 348 9.37 0.05 -7.80
N LEU A 349 9.29 -1.17 -8.31
CA LEU A 349 10.34 -2.21 -8.16
C LEU A 349 11.21 -2.37 -9.41
N GLY A 350 11.01 -1.51 -10.41
CA GLY A 350 11.63 -1.64 -11.74
C GLY A 350 10.90 -2.64 -12.65
N ASN A 351 11.35 -2.74 -13.90
CA ASN A 351 10.82 -3.69 -14.90
C ASN A 351 9.30 -3.69 -15.11
N GLY A 352 8.61 -2.60 -14.76
CA GLY A 352 7.14 -2.49 -14.83
C GLY A 352 6.38 -3.01 -13.60
N PHE A 353 7.08 -3.51 -12.57
CA PHE A 353 6.48 -3.95 -11.31
C PHE A 353 6.32 -2.80 -10.32
N ARG A 354 5.21 -2.81 -9.57
CA ARG A 354 4.95 -1.90 -8.44
C ARG A 354 4.15 -2.59 -7.35
N MET A 355 4.46 -2.26 -6.10
CA MET A 355 3.72 -2.67 -4.92
C MET A 355 2.87 -1.50 -4.39
N LEU A 356 1.64 -1.79 -3.95
CA LEU A 356 0.79 -0.90 -3.16
C LEU A 356 0.57 -1.50 -1.78
N MET A 357 0.98 -0.80 -0.73
CA MET A 357 0.73 -1.19 0.67
C MET A 357 -0.19 -0.16 1.35
N PRO A 358 -1.46 -0.49 1.69
CA PRO A 358 -2.37 0.45 2.32
C PRO A 358 -1.89 0.81 3.73
N PHE A 359 -2.17 2.04 4.18
CA PHE A 359 -1.91 2.48 5.55
C PHE A 359 -2.98 3.42 6.08
N GLY A 360 -3.17 3.39 7.39
CA GLY A 360 -4.14 4.21 8.13
C GLY A 360 -3.46 5.06 9.19
N ARG A 361 -4.12 5.25 10.34
CA ARG A 361 -3.65 6.16 11.41
C ARG A 361 -2.49 5.60 12.23
N TYR A 362 -2.24 4.29 12.15
CA TYR A 362 -1.26 3.55 12.95
C TYR A 362 -0.30 2.73 12.08
N GLY A 363 -0.03 3.19 10.86
CA GLY A 363 0.82 2.49 9.89
C GLY A 363 0.08 1.54 8.95
N PRO A 364 0.80 0.61 8.30
CA PRO A 364 0.25 -0.28 7.29
C PRO A 364 -0.91 -1.15 7.78
N GLU A 365 -2.00 -1.13 7.01
CA GLU A 365 -3.25 -1.83 7.35
C GLU A 365 -3.39 -3.14 6.57
N GLY A 366 -4.30 -4.01 7.02
CA GLY A 366 -4.71 -5.16 6.22
C GLY A 366 -5.52 -4.73 4.99
N LEU A 367 -5.26 -5.35 3.84
CA LEU A 367 -6.15 -5.21 2.69
C LEU A 367 -7.50 -5.87 2.98
N PRO A 368 -8.62 -5.33 2.46
CA PRO A 368 -9.93 -5.94 2.64
C PRO A 368 -9.95 -7.40 2.19
N GLU A 369 -10.80 -8.19 2.85
CA GLU A 369 -11.11 -9.56 2.42
C GLU A 369 -11.65 -9.56 0.97
N GLY A 370 -11.35 -10.60 0.21
CA GLY A 370 -11.70 -10.70 -1.21
C GLY A 370 -10.86 -9.85 -2.18
N THR A 371 -10.23 -8.75 -1.74
CA THR A 371 -9.43 -7.88 -2.64
C THR A 371 -8.26 -8.68 -3.27
N PRO A 372 -8.16 -8.80 -4.61
CA PRO A 372 -7.09 -9.57 -5.23
C PRO A 372 -5.71 -8.94 -5.01
N ARG A 373 -4.67 -9.78 -4.90
CA ARG A 373 -3.30 -9.33 -4.59
C ARG A 373 -2.44 -9.13 -5.83
N PHE A 374 -2.64 -9.93 -6.89
CA PHE A 374 -1.90 -9.79 -8.15
C PHE A 374 -2.74 -9.15 -9.23
N TRP A 375 -2.14 -8.21 -9.96
CA TRP A 375 -2.79 -7.42 -10.99
C TRP A 375 -1.88 -7.37 -12.22
N HIS A 376 -2.49 -7.37 -13.40
CA HIS A 376 -1.81 -7.05 -14.66
C HIS A 376 -2.71 -6.07 -15.42
N LEU A 377 -2.61 -4.78 -15.06
CA LEU A 377 -3.55 -3.68 -15.33
C LEU A 377 -4.93 -3.84 -14.66
N VAL A 378 -5.47 -5.05 -14.59
CA VAL A 378 -6.71 -5.41 -13.87
C VAL A 378 -6.42 -6.59 -12.92
N PRO A 379 -7.30 -6.89 -11.94
CA PRO A 379 -7.04 -7.95 -10.97
C PRO A 379 -6.92 -9.33 -11.62
N LEU A 380 -6.10 -10.21 -11.06
CA LEU A 380 -6.09 -11.65 -11.34
C LEU A 380 -6.96 -12.38 -10.31
N GLU A 381 -7.46 -13.58 -10.61
CA GLU A 381 -8.17 -14.41 -9.61
C GLU A 381 -7.20 -15.24 -8.72
N GLU A 382 -5.90 -15.09 -8.98
CA GLU A 382 -4.78 -15.65 -8.22
C GLU A 382 -4.87 -15.26 -6.73
N ARG A 383 -4.98 -16.25 -5.86
CA ARG A 383 -5.14 -16.04 -4.41
C ARG A 383 -3.79 -15.90 -3.72
N SER A 384 -3.71 -14.98 -2.76
CA SER A 384 -2.57 -14.87 -1.84
C SER A 384 -2.98 -14.29 -0.47
N ARG A 385 -2.12 -14.48 0.53
CA ARG A 385 -2.30 -14.03 1.92
C ARG A 385 -1.65 -12.68 2.21
N SER A 386 -0.80 -12.19 1.31
CA SER A 386 -0.08 -10.92 1.40
C SER A 386 -0.99 -9.75 1.77
N GLN A 387 -0.43 -8.73 2.41
CA GLN A 387 -1.18 -7.53 2.81
C GLN A 387 -0.88 -6.31 1.93
N TRP A 388 -0.28 -6.55 0.76
CA TRP A 388 -0.04 -5.60 -0.32
C TRP A 388 -0.68 -6.07 -1.64
N ILE A 389 -0.79 -5.16 -2.61
CA ILE A 389 -1.11 -5.45 -4.01
C ILE A 389 0.16 -5.33 -4.84
N MET A 390 0.41 -6.25 -5.77
CA MET A 390 1.46 -6.16 -6.77
C MET A 390 0.83 -6.09 -8.17
N ASP A 391 1.15 -5.02 -8.91
CA ASP A 391 0.90 -4.94 -10.35
C ASP A 391 2.22 -5.14 -11.12
N GLY A 392 2.16 -5.85 -12.25
CA GLY A 392 3.33 -6.07 -13.08
C GLY A 392 3.04 -6.83 -14.38
N PRO A 393 4.07 -7.03 -15.23
CA PRO A 393 3.98 -7.76 -16.50
C PRO A 393 4.00 -9.29 -16.33
N PHE A 394 3.14 -9.84 -15.48
CA PHE A 394 2.98 -11.29 -15.29
C PHE A 394 2.53 -11.99 -16.59
N ASP A 395 3.08 -13.17 -16.93
CA ASP A 395 2.46 -14.03 -17.96
C ASP A 395 1.23 -14.72 -17.36
N VAL A 396 0.07 -14.50 -17.97
CA VAL A 396 -1.24 -14.94 -17.47
C VAL A 396 -2.01 -15.73 -18.51
N ASP A 397 -2.88 -16.62 -18.07
CA ASP A 397 -3.84 -17.30 -18.95
C ASP A 397 -4.88 -16.31 -19.52
N PRO A 398 -5.61 -16.66 -20.59
CA PRO A 398 -6.49 -15.69 -21.27
C PRO A 398 -7.58 -15.13 -20.35
N GLY A 399 -8.15 -15.96 -19.47
CA GLY A 399 -9.13 -15.58 -18.47
C GLY A 399 -8.57 -14.80 -17.28
N ARG A 400 -7.24 -14.63 -17.18
CA ARG A 400 -6.55 -13.96 -16.05
C ARG A 400 -6.84 -14.64 -14.70
N THR A 401 -7.03 -15.96 -14.73
CA THR A 401 -7.35 -16.77 -13.55
C THR A 401 -6.11 -17.04 -12.69
N ARG A 402 -4.92 -17.13 -13.33
CA ARG A 402 -3.65 -17.44 -12.67
C ARG A 402 -2.44 -16.85 -13.39
N ILE A 403 -1.34 -16.77 -12.67
CA ILE A 403 -0.01 -16.58 -13.26
C ILE A 403 0.48 -17.92 -13.84
N LYS A 404 1.23 -17.90 -14.94
CA LYS A 404 1.78 -19.09 -15.59
C LYS A 404 3.25 -19.31 -15.23
N GLY A 405 3.67 -20.57 -15.24
CA GLY A 405 5.07 -20.95 -15.08
C GLY A 405 5.51 -20.95 -13.62
N ASP A 406 6.82 -21.01 -13.42
CA ASP A 406 7.45 -21.00 -12.11
C ASP A 406 8.00 -19.61 -11.82
N ASP A 407 7.14 -18.71 -11.33
CA ASP A 407 7.43 -17.28 -11.19
C ASP A 407 8.36 -16.97 -10.00
N LEU A 408 8.93 -17.99 -9.36
CA LEU A 408 9.83 -17.85 -8.21
C LEU A 408 11.05 -16.99 -8.53
N GLU A 409 11.70 -17.16 -9.69
CA GLU A 409 12.85 -16.32 -10.11
C GLU A 409 12.47 -14.84 -10.25
N THR A 410 11.24 -14.54 -10.67
CA THR A 410 10.71 -13.16 -10.76
C THR A 410 10.63 -12.52 -9.38
N PHE A 411 10.05 -13.21 -8.39
CA PHE A 411 9.91 -12.72 -7.01
C PHE A 411 11.27 -12.67 -6.28
N GLU A 412 12.12 -13.67 -6.50
CA GLU A 412 13.52 -13.78 -6.05
C GLU A 412 14.35 -12.56 -6.51
N GLY A 413 14.11 -12.09 -7.75
CA GLY A 413 14.69 -10.87 -8.30
C GLY A 413 14.09 -9.57 -7.76
N LEU A 414 12.76 -9.50 -7.59
CA LEU A 414 12.05 -8.33 -7.06
C LEU A 414 12.34 -8.04 -5.58
N GLY A 415 12.79 -9.04 -4.81
CA GLY A 415 13.17 -8.84 -3.41
C GLY A 415 14.35 -7.87 -3.20
N LEU A 416 15.28 -7.76 -4.15
CA LEU A 416 16.42 -6.82 -4.07
C LEU A 416 15.97 -5.34 -4.13
N PRO A 417 15.23 -4.87 -5.16
CA PRO A 417 14.69 -3.51 -5.18
C PRO A 417 13.67 -3.29 -4.06
N LEU A 418 12.84 -4.27 -3.69
CA LEU A 418 11.92 -4.12 -2.56
C LEU A 418 12.68 -3.83 -1.26
N GLY A 419 13.76 -4.58 -0.99
CA GLY A 419 14.63 -4.34 0.17
C GLY A 419 15.28 -2.96 0.14
N ALA A 420 15.66 -2.45 -1.03
CA ALA A 420 16.18 -1.08 -1.16
C ALA A 420 15.10 -0.02 -0.88
N LYS A 421 13.89 -0.18 -1.43
CA LYS A 421 12.82 0.81 -1.30
C LYS A 421 12.13 0.79 0.07
N LEU A 422 12.18 -0.31 0.80
CA LEU A 422 11.79 -0.35 2.21
C LEU A 422 12.78 0.43 3.10
N ILE A 423 14.08 0.43 2.76
CA ILE A 423 15.09 1.27 3.43
C ILE A 423 14.86 2.75 3.10
N GLU A 424 14.68 3.10 1.83
CA GLU A 424 14.39 4.49 1.40
C GLU A 424 13.08 5.02 2.01
N LEU A 425 12.05 4.17 2.15
CA LEU A 425 10.80 4.49 2.84
C LEU A 425 11.03 4.76 4.34
N TYR A 426 11.80 3.92 5.03
CA TYR A 426 12.13 4.12 6.44
C TYR A 426 12.90 5.43 6.65
N ASP A 427 13.99 5.63 5.92
CA ASP A 427 14.83 6.82 6.07
C ASP A 427 14.06 8.13 5.83
N ALA A 428 13.16 8.16 4.82
CA ALA A 428 12.34 9.34 4.52
C ALA A 428 11.29 9.61 5.61
N VAL A 429 10.57 8.59 6.07
CA VAL A 429 9.51 8.75 7.09
C VAL A 429 10.09 9.13 8.45
N GLU A 430 11.24 8.58 8.84
CA GLU A 430 11.87 8.86 10.14
C GLU A 430 12.50 10.27 10.17
N THR A 431 13.10 10.72 9.07
CA THR A 431 13.76 12.04 9.00
C THR A 431 12.77 13.19 9.22
N GLU A 432 11.52 13.01 8.78
CA GLU A 432 10.47 14.04 8.80
C GLU A 432 9.20 13.57 9.54
N TRP A 433 9.32 12.65 10.52
CA TRP A 433 8.19 11.94 11.17
C TRP A 433 7.01 12.83 11.59
N SER A 434 7.28 14.00 12.19
CA SER A 434 6.22 14.94 12.61
C SER A 434 5.46 15.52 11.40
N GLU A 435 6.16 15.93 10.35
CA GLU A 435 5.54 16.49 9.14
C GLU A 435 4.82 15.39 8.34
N PHE A 436 5.41 14.19 8.27
CA PHE A 436 4.74 13.00 7.74
C PHE A 436 3.42 12.71 8.48
N CYS A 437 3.41 12.83 9.82
CA CYS A 437 2.21 12.65 10.63
C CYS A 437 1.14 13.72 10.38
N ASP A 438 1.52 15.00 10.29
CA ASP A 438 0.60 16.11 10.07
C ASP A 438 0.00 16.10 8.64
N ILE A 439 0.81 15.82 7.61
CA ILE A 439 0.35 15.71 6.21
C ILE A 439 -0.54 14.48 6.00
N HIS A 440 -0.24 13.37 6.67
CA HIS A 440 -0.89 12.09 6.43
C HIS A 440 -1.83 11.59 7.54
N ASP A 441 -2.13 12.39 8.57
CA ASP A 441 -3.07 12.02 9.66
C ASP A 441 -2.71 10.66 10.27
N ILE A 442 -1.48 10.60 10.77
CA ILE A 442 -0.91 9.52 11.58
C ILE A 442 -0.91 9.97 13.04
N ALA A 443 -1.00 9.04 13.99
CA ALA A 443 -0.82 9.38 15.40
C ALA A 443 0.69 9.51 15.73
N PRO A 444 1.20 10.71 16.10
CA PRO A 444 2.64 10.94 16.27
C PRO A 444 3.22 10.21 17.49
N ASP A 445 2.37 9.81 18.46
CA ASP A 445 2.73 8.96 19.60
C ASP A 445 2.83 7.45 19.25
N ARG A 446 2.80 7.09 17.96
CA ARG A 446 2.66 5.70 17.47
C ARG A 446 3.70 5.24 16.45
N GLU A 447 4.84 5.91 16.38
CA GLU A 447 6.01 5.57 15.56
C GLU A 447 6.39 4.07 15.65
N MET A 448 6.52 3.54 16.86
CA MET A 448 6.82 2.12 17.07
C MET A 448 5.71 1.20 16.51
N GLN A 449 4.42 1.48 16.76
CA GLN A 449 3.34 0.65 16.21
C GLN A 449 3.25 0.75 14.68
N PHE A 450 3.58 1.92 14.10
CA PHE A 450 3.59 2.14 12.66
C PHE A 450 4.56 1.17 11.97
N TRP A 451 5.76 1.01 12.50
CA TRP A 451 6.73 0.08 11.94
C TRP A 451 6.46 -1.38 12.32
N THR A 452 5.99 -1.68 13.55
CA THR A 452 5.51 -3.03 13.90
C THR A 452 4.44 -3.52 12.92
N ALA A 453 3.47 -2.66 12.59
CA ALA A 453 2.42 -2.99 11.62
C ALA A 453 3.00 -3.32 10.23
N LEU A 454 4.02 -2.60 9.76
CA LEU A 454 4.72 -2.91 8.51
C LEU A 454 5.39 -4.29 8.54
N VAL A 455 6.10 -4.60 9.64
CA VAL A 455 6.77 -5.90 9.84
C VAL A 455 5.73 -7.02 9.83
N GLU A 456 4.64 -6.91 10.59
CA GLU A 456 3.54 -7.89 10.60
C GLU A 456 2.89 -8.08 9.22
N ARG A 457 2.69 -6.99 8.45
CA ARG A 457 2.09 -7.07 7.11
C ARG A 457 2.96 -7.91 6.17
N MET A 458 4.28 -7.72 6.24
CA MET A 458 5.29 -8.41 5.43
C MET A 458 5.64 -9.82 5.96
N GLU A 459 5.51 -10.08 7.25
CA GLU A 459 5.71 -11.42 7.83
C GLU A 459 4.74 -12.46 7.25
N SER A 460 3.52 -12.03 6.87
CA SER A 460 2.52 -12.92 6.26
C SER A 460 3.01 -13.63 4.98
N ASP A 461 3.92 -12.99 4.23
CA ASP A 461 4.51 -13.51 2.98
C ASP A 461 5.47 -14.67 3.23
N VAL A 462 6.16 -14.68 4.37
CA VAL A 462 7.19 -15.67 4.75
C VAL A 462 6.60 -17.09 4.86
N SER A 463 5.29 -17.20 5.09
CA SER A 463 4.55 -18.47 5.11
C SER A 463 4.19 -19.04 3.72
N SER A 464 4.48 -18.34 2.63
CA SER A 464 4.01 -18.65 1.27
C SER A 464 5.17 -18.91 0.30
N GLU A 465 5.09 -19.97 -0.51
CA GLU A 465 6.20 -20.48 -1.34
C GLU A 465 6.76 -19.46 -2.34
N ARG A 466 5.89 -18.63 -2.92
CA ARG A 466 6.24 -17.59 -3.91
C ARG A 466 6.58 -16.26 -3.26
N GLU A 467 5.73 -15.78 -2.39
CA GLU A 467 5.85 -14.44 -1.81
C GLU A 467 7.06 -14.34 -0.87
N SER A 468 7.42 -15.43 -0.16
CA SER A 468 8.67 -15.51 0.63
C SER A 468 9.95 -15.25 -0.18
N ARG A 469 9.94 -15.41 -1.53
CA ARG A 469 11.09 -15.11 -2.40
C ARG A 469 11.43 -13.63 -2.49
N LEU A 470 10.48 -12.74 -2.17
CA LEU A 470 10.75 -11.31 -1.99
C LEU A 470 11.67 -11.04 -0.79
N HIS A 471 11.91 -12.03 0.06
CA HIS A 471 12.65 -11.96 1.31
C HIS A 471 13.87 -12.91 1.25
N GLY A 472 14.66 -12.99 2.32
CA GLY A 472 15.97 -13.67 2.33
C GLY A 472 17.13 -12.68 2.33
N GLN A 473 18.36 -13.18 2.38
CA GLN A 473 19.55 -12.35 2.63
C GLN A 473 19.66 -11.16 1.66
N ASN A 474 19.75 -9.94 2.22
CA ASN A 474 19.77 -8.66 1.49
C ASN A 474 18.51 -8.33 0.67
N ARG A 475 17.35 -8.93 0.96
CA ARG A 475 16.06 -8.67 0.25
C ARG A 475 14.89 -8.34 1.16
N GLY A 476 13.92 -7.59 0.63
CA GLY A 476 12.62 -7.30 1.24
C GLY A 476 12.71 -6.92 2.73
N LEU A 477 11.80 -7.49 3.52
CA LEU A 477 11.78 -7.34 4.99
C LEU A 477 13.13 -7.70 5.64
N ALA A 478 13.83 -8.72 5.13
CA ALA A 478 15.07 -9.18 5.75
C ALA A 478 16.18 -8.13 5.66
N ARG A 479 16.26 -7.40 4.53
CA ARG A 479 17.16 -6.26 4.38
C ARG A 479 16.78 -5.11 5.32
N LEU A 480 15.50 -4.77 5.38
CA LEU A 480 14.97 -3.73 6.27
C LEU A 480 15.37 -3.99 7.73
N LEU A 481 15.06 -5.19 8.25
CA LEU A 481 15.41 -5.58 9.62
C LEU A 481 16.93 -5.66 9.84
N THR A 482 17.72 -6.01 8.83
CA THR A 482 19.19 -6.08 8.94
C THR A 482 19.83 -4.70 9.09
N GLU A 483 19.36 -3.69 8.35
CA GLU A 483 19.99 -2.36 8.37
C GLU A 483 19.30 -1.32 9.26
N ARG A 484 18.04 -1.51 9.71
CA ARG A 484 17.27 -0.51 10.48
C ARG A 484 16.71 -1.09 11.80
N PRO A 485 16.57 -0.25 12.85
CA PRO A 485 16.25 -0.70 14.20
C PRO A 485 14.75 -1.00 14.35
N LEU A 486 14.31 -2.13 13.81
CA LEU A 486 12.89 -2.53 13.77
C LEU A 486 12.62 -3.90 14.41
N VAL A 487 13.63 -4.56 14.99
CA VAL A 487 13.46 -5.80 15.74
C VAL A 487 13.29 -5.46 17.22
N ALA A 488 12.11 -5.72 17.79
CA ALA A 488 11.84 -5.43 19.19
C ALA A 488 12.71 -6.30 20.12
N ALA A 489 13.60 -5.67 20.89
CA ALA A 489 14.40 -6.37 21.89
C ALA A 489 13.63 -6.48 23.22
N LEU A 490 13.95 -7.51 24.02
CA LEU A 490 13.35 -7.70 25.34
C LEU A 490 13.69 -6.58 26.34
N GLY A 491 14.66 -5.71 26.02
CA GLY A 491 15.03 -4.51 26.76
C GLY A 491 14.05 -3.33 26.60
N GLY A 492 13.18 -3.37 25.59
CA GLY A 492 12.17 -2.33 25.30
C GLY A 492 12.46 -1.48 24.08
N ASP A 493 13.73 -1.29 23.73
CA ASP A 493 14.16 -0.61 22.51
C ASP A 493 14.11 -1.54 21.28
N ASN A 494 13.88 -0.99 20.09
CA ASN A 494 14.08 -1.72 18.84
C ASN A 494 15.56 -1.69 18.43
N ILE A 495 16.05 -2.81 17.90
CA ILE A 495 17.43 -2.99 17.40
C ILE A 495 17.45 -3.51 15.97
N ARG A 496 18.61 -3.52 15.33
CA ARG A 496 18.79 -4.18 14.03
C ARG A 496 18.91 -5.69 14.25
N ALA A 497 18.46 -6.48 13.29
CA ALA A 497 18.65 -7.93 13.30
C ALA A 497 20.12 -8.36 13.37
N ALA A 498 21.04 -7.53 12.86
CA ALA A 498 22.49 -7.74 12.96
C ALA A 498 23.05 -7.55 14.39
N ASP A 499 22.34 -6.82 15.25
CA ASP A 499 22.72 -6.56 16.66
C ASP A 499 22.11 -7.59 17.63
N VAL A 500 21.17 -8.43 17.16
CA VAL A 500 20.55 -9.52 17.93
C VAL A 500 21.59 -10.61 18.19
N LYS A 501 21.88 -10.86 19.48
CA LYS A 501 22.83 -11.88 19.93
C LYS A 501 22.14 -13.12 20.48
N TRP A 502 20.97 -12.93 21.08
CA TRP A 502 20.31 -13.91 21.92
C TRP A 502 18.85 -14.17 21.50
N ARG A 503 18.39 -15.40 21.65
CA ARG A 503 16.98 -15.76 21.79
C ARG A 503 16.71 -16.22 23.22
N LEU A 504 15.56 -15.86 23.76
CA LEU A 504 15.08 -16.37 25.05
C LEU A 504 14.88 -17.90 24.94
N SER A 505 15.49 -18.67 25.85
CA SER A 505 15.41 -20.14 25.83
C SER A 505 15.21 -20.73 27.23
N GLY A 506 14.88 -22.03 27.28
CA GLY A 506 14.78 -22.81 28.51
C GLY A 506 13.78 -22.24 29.52
N VAL A 507 14.18 -22.18 30.80
CA VAL A 507 13.29 -21.71 31.88
C VAL A 507 12.98 -20.21 31.78
N LEU A 508 13.79 -19.43 31.05
CA LEU A 508 13.61 -17.99 30.91
C LEU A 508 12.44 -17.61 30.00
N ILE A 509 11.89 -18.56 29.23
CA ILE A 509 10.64 -18.39 28.46
C ILE A 509 9.43 -18.26 29.41
N ASN A 510 9.48 -18.85 30.61
CA ASN A 510 8.37 -18.75 31.58
C ASN A 510 8.24 -17.30 32.10
N PRO A 511 7.08 -16.63 31.92
CA PRO A 511 6.88 -15.24 32.37
C PRO A 511 7.14 -15.02 33.87
N GLU A 512 6.83 -15.99 34.73
CA GLU A 512 7.07 -15.89 36.18
C GLU A 512 8.57 -15.86 36.50
N VAL A 513 9.36 -16.66 35.77
CA VAL A 513 10.83 -16.69 35.89
C VAL A 513 11.42 -15.41 35.30
N LYS A 514 10.94 -14.97 34.12
CA LYS A 514 11.40 -13.75 33.45
C LYS A 514 11.26 -12.52 34.37
N VAL A 515 10.07 -12.28 34.92
CA VAL A 515 9.82 -11.15 35.84
C VAL A 515 10.68 -11.24 37.10
N SER A 516 10.94 -12.46 37.58
CA SER A 516 11.82 -12.69 38.73
C SER A 516 13.30 -12.33 38.47
N VAL A 517 13.77 -12.35 37.21
CA VAL A 517 15.17 -12.05 36.84
C VAL A 517 15.38 -10.78 36.03
N GLU A 518 14.33 -10.10 35.57
CA GLU A 518 14.45 -8.90 34.72
C GLU A 518 15.30 -7.78 35.35
N HIS A 519 15.27 -7.71 36.67
CA HIS A 519 16.03 -6.77 37.51
C HIS A 519 17.53 -7.13 37.67
N TRP A 520 17.96 -8.31 37.21
CA TRP A 520 19.34 -8.76 37.35
C TRP A 520 20.24 -8.06 36.30
N PRO A 521 21.37 -7.44 36.69
CA PRO A 521 22.32 -6.83 35.74
C PRO A 521 22.70 -7.65 34.49
N PRO A 522 23.00 -8.97 34.56
CA PRO A 522 23.24 -9.78 33.36
C PRO A 522 22.01 -9.85 32.44
N PHE A 523 20.79 -9.91 32.99
CA PHE A 523 19.57 -10.01 32.21
C PHE A 523 19.23 -8.67 31.58
N ALA A 524 19.27 -7.58 32.35
CA ALA A 524 19.03 -6.23 31.85
C ALA A 524 19.99 -5.84 30.71
N ASN A 525 21.24 -6.32 30.76
CA ASN A 525 22.23 -6.18 29.69
C ASN A 525 21.95 -7.10 28.49
N ALA A 526 21.69 -8.40 28.72
CA ALA A 526 21.41 -9.34 27.65
C ALA A 526 20.11 -9.00 26.89
N ALA A 527 19.09 -8.51 27.60
CA ALA A 527 17.78 -8.12 27.08
C ALA A 527 17.86 -7.07 25.97
N GLN A 528 18.84 -6.16 26.01
CA GLN A 528 19.09 -5.16 24.96
C GLN A 528 19.51 -5.78 23.61
N THR A 529 19.87 -7.06 23.59
CA THR A 529 20.26 -7.81 22.37
C THR A 529 19.62 -9.20 22.32
N CYS A 530 18.52 -9.38 23.05
CA CYS A 530 17.76 -10.62 23.13
C CYS A 530 16.36 -10.42 22.56
N VAL A 531 15.88 -11.41 21.81
CA VAL A 531 14.52 -11.45 21.26
C VAL A 531 13.75 -12.67 21.76
N ASP A 532 12.44 -12.69 21.55
CA ASP A 532 11.61 -13.87 21.85
C ASP A 532 11.74 -14.97 20.78
N GLU A 533 11.07 -16.11 21.01
CA GLU A 533 11.15 -17.26 20.10
C GLU A 533 10.41 -17.03 18.77
N ALA A 534 9.35 -16.23 18.75
CA ALA A 534 8.64 -15.87 17.51
C ALA A 534 9.55 -15.05 16.59
N THR A 535 10.16 -13.99 17.13
CA THR A 535 11.11 -13.13 16.44
C THR A 535 12.35 -13.91 15.98
N ALA A 536 12.92 -14.78 16.83
CA ALA A 536 14.05 -15.62 16.46
C ALA A 536 13.73 -16.59 15.30
N ASN A 537 12.51 -17.13 15.26
CA ASN A 537 12.05 -17.96 14.15
C ASN A 537 11.87 -17.14 12.86
N LEU A 538 11.31 -15.93 12.93
CA LEU A 538 11.19 -15.03 11.80
C LEU A 538 12.56 -14.66 11.21
N LEU A 539 13.53 -14.28 12.03
CA LEU A 539 14.91 -13.98 11.59
C LEU A 539 15.60 -15.18 10.90
N GLY A 540 15.29 -16.39 11.36
CA GLY A 540 15.74 -17.64 10.73
C GLY A 540 15.10 -17.90 9.36
N GLN A 541 13.78 -17.74 9.26
CA GLN A 541 13.04 -17.88 7.98
C GLN A 541 13.45 -16.81 6.96
N LEU A 542 13.73 -15.60 7.42
CA LEU A 542 14.27 -14.48 6.64
C LEU A 542 15.75 -14.64 6.25
N GLN A 543 16.41 -15.76 6.62
CA GLN A 543 17.80 -16.08 6.29
C GLN A 543 18.83 -15.06 6.81
N ILE A 544 18.50 -14.33 7.87
CA ILE A 544 19.41 -13.35 8.49
C ILE A 544 20.40 -14.07 9.42
N GLY A 545 19.91 -15.03 10.20
CA GLY A 545 20.72 -15.87 11.07
C GLY A 545 19.90 -16.54 12.17
N HIS A 546 20.59 -17.31 13.02
CA HIS A 546 20.01 -17.91 14.22
C HIS A 546 20.76 -17.39 15.45
N PRO A 547 20.15 -16.53 16.28
CA PRO A 547 20.79 -16.01 17.49
C PRO A 547 20.98 -17.11 18.54
N ALA A 548 21.99 -16.94 19.41
CA ALA A 548 22.38 -17.94 20.40
C ALA A 548 21.35 -18.05 21.54
N GLU A 549 21.33 -19.16 22.26
CA GLU A 549 20.37 -19.35 23.35
C GLU A 549 20.80 -18.67 24.65
N LEU A 550 19.93 -17.80 25.17
CA LEU A 550 20.01 -17.29 26.53
C LEU A 550 19.20 -18.22 27.45
N THR A 551 19.92 -19.09 28.15
CA THR A 551 19.39 -19.99 29.20
C THR A 551 19.70 -19.42 30.58
N MET A 552 19.07 -19.95 31.64
CA MET A 552 19.39 -19.57 33.02
C MET A 552 20.82 -19.98 33.38
N GLU A 553 21.30 -21.15 32.95
CA GLU A 553 22.71 -21.54 33.11
C GLU A 553 23.66 -20.47 32.54
N ARG A 554 23.39 -19.99 31.32
CA ARG A 554 24.25 -19.02 30.65
C ARG A 554 24.24 -17.67 31.36
N LEU A 555 23.06 -17.21 31.78
CA LEU A 555 22.85 -15.97 32.52
C LEU A 555 23.62 -15.96 33.86
N LEU A 556 23.57 -17.07 34.59
CA LEU A 556 24.25 -17.24 35.87
C LEU A 556 25.78 -17.35 35.71
N ALA A 557 26.24 -18.05 34.68
CA ALA A 557 27.68 -18.21 34.44
C ALA A 557 28.36 -16.87 34.12
N ASP A 558 27.69 -16.00 33.35
CA ASP A 558 28.16 -14.64 33.03
C ASP A 558 28.21 -13.74 34.27
N TRP A 559 27.21 -13.82 35.15
CA TRP A 559 27.11 -12.96 36.33
C TRP A 559 28.04 -13.35 37.48
N ILE A 560 28.23 -14.65 37.71
CA ILE A 560 29.07 -15.18 38.78
C ILE A 560 30.56 -15.12 38.38
N GLY A 561 30.87 -15.49 37.14
CA GLY A 561 32.25 -15.55 36.64
C GLY A 561 33.15 -16.45 37.48
N GLU A 562 34.42 -16.04 37.64
CA GLU A 562 35.42 -16.73 38.47
C GLU A 562 35.54 -16.14 39.89
N ALA A 563 34.77 -15.10 40.20
CA ALA A 563 34.81 -14.40 41.48
C ALA A 563 34.02 -15.16 42.58
N PRO A 564 34.29 -14.91 43.88
CA PRO A 564 33.35 -15.32 44.92
C PRO A 564 32.02 -14.57 44.77
N ILE A 565 30.90 -15.28 44.91
CA ILE A 565 29.56 -14.67 44.93
C ILE A 565 29.47 -13.75 46.15
N GLU A 566 29.32 -12.45 45.95
CA GLU A 566 29.18 -11.45 47.02
C GLU A 566 27.81 -11.53 47.72
N ALA A 567 27.71 -11.04 48.96
CA ALA A 567 26.47 -11.14 49.76
C ALA A 567 25.22 -10.53 49.09
N GLY A 568 25.36 -9.38 48.42
CA GLY A 568 24.28 -8.75 47.67
C GLY A 568 23.83 -9.56 46.44
N MET A 569 24.80 -10.13 45.69
CA MET A 569 24.50 -11.01 44.55
C MET A 569 23.82 -12.29 45.03
N ALA A 570 24.31 -12.91 46.11
CA ALA A 570 23.69 -14.09 46.71
C ALA A 570 22.23 -13.82 47.11
N ALA A 571 21.93 -12.65 47.68
CA ALA A 571 20.57 -12.29 48.07
C ALA A 571 19.61 -12.15 46.87
N GLN A 572 20.07 -11.58 45.75
CA GLN A 572 19.27 -11.47 44.51
C GLN A 572 19.07 -12.84 43.85
N LEU A 573 20.13 -13.63 43.73
CA LEU A 573 20.10 -14.99 43.19
C LEU A 573 19.18 -15.91 44.02
N GLY A 574 19.34 -15.91 45.34
CA GLY A 574 18.60 -16.78 46.26
C GLY A 574 17.12 -16.47 46.44
N ALA A 575 16.68 -15.26 46.04
CA ALA A 575 15.25 -14.96 45.97
C ALA A 575 14.56 -15.82 44.90
N VAL A 576 15.21 -15.98 43.74
CA VAL A 576 14.68 -16.71 42.59
C VAL A 576 15.08 -18.19 42.61
N ILE A 577 16.30 -18.51 43.05
CA ILE A 577 16.85 -19.88 43.10
C ILE A 577 16.73 -20.41 44.52
N ASN A 578 15.56 -20.99 44.82
CA ASN A 578 15.17 -21.45 46.15
C ASN A 578 14.59 -22.89 46.08
N ALA A 579 14.31 -23.47 47.24
CA ALA A 579 13.95 -24.90 47.36
C ALA A 579 12.60 -25.28 46.70
N ASP A 580 11.77 -24.30 46.35
CA ASP A 580 10.46 -24.50 45.73
C ASP A 580 10.54 -24.20 44.22
N SER A 581 11.17 -23.09 43.81
CA SER A 581 11.38 -22.76 42.40
C SER A 581 12.21 -23.81 41.66
N ILE A 582 13.23 -24.38 42.31
CA ILE A 582 14.05 -25.50 41.79
C ILE A 582 13.22 -26.75 41.48
N LYS A 583 12.13 -26.99 42.23
CA LYS A 583 11.22 -28.13 42.00
C LYS A 583 10.04 -27.80 41.09
N GLY A 584 9.79 -26.50 40.87
CA GLY A 584 8.73 -25.97 40.02
C GLY A 584 9.30 -25.31 38.77
N ALA A 585 9.24 -23.98 38.72
CA ALA A 585 9.50 -23.19 37.52
C ALA A 585 10.92 -23.33 36.91
N LEU A 586 11.92 -23.80 37.68
CA LEU A 586 13.30 -23.99 37.22
C LEU A 586 13.67 -25.46 36.93
N LEU A 587 12.73 -26.39 37.06
CA LEU A 587 12.98 -27.85 37.07
C LEU A 587 13.71 -28.37 35.82
N THR A 588 13.49 -27.79 34.64
CA THR A 588 14.10 -28.25 33.38
C THR A 588 15.58 -27.87 33.23
N GLU A 589 16.05 -26.81 33.89
CA GLU A 589 17.48 -26.43 33.97
C GLU A 589 18.09 -26.72 35.35
N GLN A 590 17.37 -27.39 36.25
CA GLN A 590 17.83 -27.70 37.61
C GLN A 590 19.25 -28.31 37.62
N PRO A 591 19.58 -29.36 36.83
CA PRO A 591 20.91 -29.98 36.90
C PRO A 591 22.05 -29.00 36.57
N GLN A 592 21.84 -28.11 35.60
CA GLN A 592 22.82 -27.13 35.13
C GLN A 592 23.03 -26.02 36.16
N ILE A 593 21.94 -25.39 36.62
CA ILE A 593 21.95 -24.35 37.66
C ILE A 593 22.67 -24.85 38.92
N LEU A 594 22.36 -26.07 39.35
CA LEU A 594 22.92 -26.67 40.55
C LEU A 594 24.39 -27.10 40.38
N GLN A 595 24.77 -27.64 39.22
CA GLN A 595 26.18 -27.92 38.91
C GLN A 595 27.04 -26.66 38.76
N LEU A 596 26.46 -25.54 38.33
CA LEU A 596 27.15 -24.26 38.30
C LEU A 596 27.38 -23.75 39.72
N LEU A 597 26.32 -23.58 40.51
CA LEU A 597 26.39 -23.15 41.91
C LEU A 597 27.33 -24.02 42.76
N ALA A 598 27.37 -25.33 42.51
CA ALA A 598 28.26 -26.27 43.17
C ALA A 598 29.77 -26.02 42.97
N LYS A 599 30.16 -25.30 41.91
CA LYS A 599 31.55 -24.95 41.60
C LYS A 599 31.98 -23.61 42.20
N THR A 600 31.04 -22.82 42.72
CA THR A 600 31.27 -21.44 43.14
C THR A 600 31.96 -21.32 44.50
N SER A 601 32.55 -20.15 44.73
CA SER A 601 33.11 -19.74 46.01
C SER A 601 32.28 -18.60 46.63
N PHE A 602 32.35 -18.47 47.94
CA PHE A 602 31.68 -17.42 48.72
C PHE A 602 32.71 -16.75 49.64
N ARG A 603 32.45 -15.50 50.08
CA ARG A 603 33.32 -14.82 51.04
C ARG A 603 33.08 -15.28 52.46
N THR A 604 34.17 -15.40 53.21
CA THR A 604 34.16 -15.72 54.63
C THR A 604 34.38 -14.50 55.52
N GLU A 605 34.24 -14.63 56.85
CA GLU A 605 34.40 -13.52 57.81
C GLU A 605 35.75 -12.78 57.70
N THR A 606 36.79 -13.40 57.14
CA THR A 606 38.10 -12.76 56.85
C THR A 606 38.18 -12.08 55.48
N GLY A 607 37.07 -12.04 54.72
CA GLY A 607 37.01 -11.55 53.34
C GLY A 607 37.58 -12.51 52.30
N GLN A 608 38.11 -13.67 52.71
CA GLN A 608 38.69 -14.68 51.83
C GLN A 608 37.61 -15.44 51.04
N ALA A 609 37.92 -15.82 49.80
CA ALA A 609 37.10 -16.72 49.01
C ALA A 609 37.34 -18.18 49.45
N GLN A 610 36.26 -18.94 49.64
CA GLN A 610 36.30 -20.38 49.87
C GLN A 610 35.22 -21.06 49.03
N SER A 611 35.50 -22.26 48.50
CA SER A 611 34.49 -23.09 47.83
C SER A 611 33.32 -23.31 48.78
N ILE A 612 32.08 -23.40 48.27
CA ILE A 612 30.92 -23.69 49.11
C ILE A 612 31.03 -25.01 49.89
N ARG A 613 31.89 -25.95 49.44
CA ARG A 613 32.27 -27.16 50.20
C ARG A 613 33.02 -26.87 51.50
N SER A 614 33.71 -25.74 51.57
CA SER A 614 34.59 -25.30 52.65
C SER A 614 34.02 -24.16 53.49
N VAL A 615 32.76 -23.78 53.27
CA VAL A 615 32.08 -22.67 53.96
C VAL A 615 30.99 -23.17 54.91
N ALA A 616 31.05 -22.75 56.17
CA ALA A 616 30.03 -22.97 57.19
C ALA A 616 29.08 -21.76 57.33
N PHE A 617 27.90 -21.95 57.93
CA PHE A 617 26.82 -20.96 57.92
C PHE A 617 26.41 -20.46 59.32
N PRO A 618 27.02 -19.38 59.87
CA PRO A 618 26.71 -18.87 61.22
C PRO A 618 25.22 -18.54 61.44
N SER A 619 24.55 -18.07 60.38
CA SER A 619 23.16 -17.58 60.40
C SER A 619 22.11 -18.66 60.08
N SER A 620 22.49 -19.93 59.97
CA SER A 620 21.64 -21.02 59.48
C SER A 620 20.42 -21.35 60.37
N ASP A 621 19.26 -21.57 59.75
CA ASP A 621 18.07 -22.14 60.41
C ASP A 621 18.19 -23.65 60.63
N ASP A 622 18.96 -24.36 59.79
CA ASP A 622 19.46 -25.68 60.14
C ASP A 622 20.48 -25.49 61.28
N GLU A 623 19.99 -25.73 62.49
CA GLU A 623 20.72 -25.70 63.75
C GLU A 623 22.05 -26.44 63.69
N ARG A 624 22.11 -27.61 63.04
CA ARG A 624 23.34 -28.41 62.94
C ARG A 624 24.38 -27.71 62.05
N HIS A 625 23.97 -27.08 60.96
CA HIS A 625 24.85 -26.24 60.14
C HIS A 625 25.25 -24.91 60.84
N LYS A 626 24.35 -24.32 61.63
CA LYS A 626 24.56 -23.10 62.44
C LYS A 626 25.70 -23.27 63.42
N ALA A 627 25.63 -24.39 64.14
CA ALA A 627 26.63 -24.83 65.08
C ALA A 627 27.95 -25.26 64.44
N ALA A 628 27.90 -25.94 63.29
CA ALA A 628 29.10 -26.27 62.50
C ALA A 628 29.97 -25.03 62.23
N ALA A 629 29.31 -23.89 61.97
CA ALA A 629 29.98 -22.61 61.77
C ALA A 629 30.53 -21.99 63.05
N ALA A 630 29.83 -22.15 64.18
CA ALA A 630 30.17 -21.49 65.43
C ALA A 630 31.59 -21.83 65.95
N PHE A 631 32.15 -23.00 65.57
CA PHE A 631 33.55 -23.37 65.87
C PHE A 631 34.49 -23.39 64.64
N ALA A 632 33.97 -23.29 63.41
CA ALA A 632 34.81 -23.06 62.23
C ALA A 632 35.75 -21.87 62.46
N PRO A 633 36.96 -21.84 61.87
CA PRO A 633 37.77 -20.62 61.87
C PRO A 633 37.06 -19.52 61.04
N PRO A 634 37.25 -18.23 61.35
CA PRO A 634 36.62 -17.13 60.60
C PRO A 634 36.86 -17.21 59.08
N SER A 635 38.02 -17.71 58.65
CA SER A 635 38.37 -17.95 57.24
C SER A 635 37.54 -19.01 56.52
N HIS A 636 36.67 -19.75 57.22
CA HIS A 636 35.76 -20.77 56.71
C HIS A 636 34.28 -20.55 57.10
N ARG A 637 33.94 -19.42 57.72
CA ARG A 637 32.55 -19.04 58.03
C ARG A 637 32.04 -18.07 57.00
N LEU A 638 30.87 -18.31 56.40
CA LEU A 638 30.19 -17.34 55.53
C LEU A 638 30.06 -16.00 56.26
N ALA A 639 30.39 -14.89 55.59
CA ALA A 639 30.35 -13.57 56.24
C ALA A 639 28.93 -13.22 56.72
N ALA A 640 28.81 -12.41 57.78
CA ALA A 640 27.53 -12.07 58.40
C ALA A 640 26.56 -11.31 57.47
N GLU A 641 27.06 -10.73 56.39
CA GLU A 641 26.28 -10.03 55.35
C GLU A 641 25.34 -10.96 54.57
N TYR A 642 25.72 -12.24 54.40
CA TYR A 642 24.89 -13.23 53.71
C TYR A 642 23.74 -13.66 54.61
N SER A 643 22.56 -13.11 54.35
CA SER A 643 21.36 -13.28 55.17
C SER A 643 20.12 -13.53 54.31
N GLY A 644 19.07 -14.09 54.93
CA GLY A 644 17.80 -14.38 54.25
C GLY A 644 17.99 -15.20 52.97
N PRO A 645 17.52 -14.73 51.80
CA PRO A 645 17.71 -15.44 50.52
C PRO A 645 19.17 -15.74 50.18
N GLY A 646 20.12 -14.87 50.53
CA GLY A 646 21.55 -15.07 50.21
C GLY A 646 22.20 -16.20 51.01
N LEU A 647 21.72 -16.42 52.22
CA LEU A 647 22.04 -17.60 53.02
C LEU A 647 21.37 -18.86 52.43
N ALA A 648 20.10 -18.77 52.01
CA ALA A 648 19.37 -19.89 51.43
C ALA A 648 20.01 -20.40 50.13
N LEU A 649 20.52 -19.50 49.26
CA LEU A 649 21.30 -19.88 48.07
C LEU A 649 22.56 -20.67 48.45
N ALA A 650 23.32 -20.18 49.43
CA ALA A 650 24.57 -20.81 49.87
C ALA A 650 24.30 -22.20 50.50
N GLN A 651 23.22 -22.33 51.28
CA GLN A 651 22.73 -23.62 51.79
C GLN A 651 22.26 -24.55 50.66
N GLN A 652 21.64 -24.04 49.60
CA GLN A 652 21.19 -24.85 48.46
C GLN A 652 22.38 -25.35 47.63
N ALA A 653 23.37 -24.48 47.35
CA ALA A 653 24.65 -24.87 46.73
C ALA A 653 25.45 -25.87 47.60
N ARG A 654 25.33 -25.79 48.95
CA ARG A 654 25.87 -26.79 49.87
C ARG A 654 25.19 -28.17 49.72
N ARG A 655 23.86 -28.23 49.54
CA ARG A 655 23.13 -29.52 49.44
C ARG A 655 23.66 -30.39 48.30
N GLU A 656 23.88 -29.78 47.15
CA GLU A 656 24.36 -30.44 45.92
C GLU A 656 25.84 -30.82 46.00
N THR A 657 26.65 -29.99 46.65
CA THR A 657 28.07 -30.29 46.84
C THR A 657 28.36 -31.30 47.95
N GLY A 658 27.44 -31.46 48.90
CA GLY A 658 27.63 -32.23 50.13
C GLY A 658 28.47 -31.49 51.19
N HIS A 659 28.53 -32.05 52.40
CA HIS A 659 29.36 -31.55 53.48
C HIS A 659 30.66 -32.36 53.62
N ASN A 660 31.78 -31.66 53.82
CA ASN A 660 33.08 -32.29 54.03
C ASN A 660 33.28 -32.53 55.54
N GLN A 661 32.78 -33.66 56.05
CA GLN A 661 32.82 -33.96 57.49
C GLN A 661 34.25 -33.96 58.06
N ASN A 662 35.24 -34.37 57.26
CA ASN A 662 36.67 -34.35 57.63
C ASN A 662 37.20 -32.92 57.85
N GLU A 663 36.65 -31.93 57.14
CA GLU A 663 37.04 -30.53 57.24
C GLU A 663 36.42 -29.87 58.48
N TRP A 664 35.18 -30.23 58.83
CA TRP A 664 34.59 -29.84 60.11
C TRP A 664 35.38 -30.46 61.29
N ILE A 665 35.84 -31.70 61.17
CA ILE A 665 36.77 -32.33 62.12
C ILE A 665 38.12 -31.59 62.18
N ALA A 666 38.67 -31.13 61.05
CA ALA A 666 39.89 -30.34 61.02
C ALA A 666 39.72 -28.97 61.72
N TRP A 667 38.62 -28.26 61.48
CA TRP A 667 38.30 -27.01 62.17
C TRP A 667 38.16 -27.19 63.68
N ALA A 668 37.58 -28.32 64.12
CA ALA A 668 37.47 -28.68 65.52
C ALA A 668 38.85 -28.90 66.15
N LYS A 669 39.72 -29.69 65.52
CA LYS A 669 41.13 -29.89 65.95
C LYS A 669 41.90 -28.58 66.06
N GLN A 670 41.56 -27.59 65.23
CA GLN A 670 42.14 -26.24 65.20
C GLN A 670 41.34 -25.19 66.01
N ALA A 671 40.52 -25.60 66.98
CA ALA A 671 39.79 -24.67 67.85
C ALA A 671 40.69 -24.13 68.99
N GLU A 672 41.49 -23.11 68.67
CA GLU A 672 42.45 -22.53 69.62
C GLU A 672 41.81 -21.68 70.74
N THR A 673 40.71 -20.97 70.44
CA THR A 673 40.09 -20.02 71.37
C THR A 673 38.97 -20.66 72.22
N PRO A 674 38.83 -20.30 73.52
CA PRO A 674 37.76 -20.84 74.38
C PRO A 674 36.34 -20.71 73.80
N ALA A 675 36.06 -19.63 73.07
CA ALA A 675 34.78 -19.43 72.39
C ALA A 675 34.54 -20.45 71.26
N ARG A 676 35.55 -20.76 70.42
CA ARG A 676 35.43 -21.81 69.38
C ARG A 676 35.34 -23.20 70.01
N ARG A 677 36.02 -23.42 71.15
CA ARG A 677 35.96 -24.66 71.93
C ARG A 677 34.57 -24.91 72.53
N GLN A 678 33.99 -23.91 73.18
CA GLN A 678 32.57 -23.89 73.55
C GLN A 678 31.68 -24.15 72.34
N ALA A 679 31.94 -23.49 71.23
CA ALA A 679 31.10 -23.62 70.05
C ALA A 679 31.19 -24.99 69.35
N TYR A 680 32.27 -25.75 69.56
CA TYR A 680 32.36 -27.13 69.04
C TYR A 680 31.48 -28.07 69.86
N LEU A 681 31.48 -27.87 71.17
CA LEU A 681 30.47 -28.42 72.04
C LEU A 681 29.06 -27.92 71.59
N ARG A 682 28.93 -26.69 71.06
CA ARG A 682 27.65 -26.18 70.47
C ARG A 682 27.30 -26.88 69.15
N TYR A 683 28.04 -27.90 68.71
CA TYR A 683 27.72 -28.70 67.51
C TYR A 683 27.60 -30.20 67.81
N ILE A 684 28.35 -30.66 68.80
CA ILE A 684 28.16 -31.97 69.43
C ILE A 684 26.69 -32.13 69.92
N MET A 685 25.95 -31.02 70.15
CA MET A 685 24.49 -30.99 70.35
C MET A 685 23.65 -31.63 69.29
N GLN A 686 23.55 -31.03 68.11
CA GLN A 686 22.50 -31.42 67.17
C GLN A 686 22.89 -32.69 66.39
N SER A 687 23.84 -33.44 66.93
CA SER A 687 24.28 -34.76 66.49
C SER A 687 23.61 -35.83 67.34
N ASP A 688 23.38 -37.02 66.78
CA ASP A 688 22.98 -38.17 67.59
C ASP A 688 24.08 -38.53 68.60
N ARG A 689 23.75 -39.31 69.63
CA ARG A 689 24.67 -39.63 70.72
C ARG A 689 25.93 -40.39 70.28
N TRP A 690 25.92 -41.14 69.18
CA TRP A 690 27.11 -41.83 68.68
C TRP A 690 28.03 -40.85 67.94
N MET A 691 27.46 -40.05 67.04
CA MET A 691 28.16 -38.99 66.32
C MET A 691 28.75 -37.93 67.27
N ALA A 692 27.97 -37.50 68.27
CA ALA A 692 28.41 -36.60 69.33
C ALA A 692 29.63 -37.13 70.10
N ASN A 693 29.72 -38.46 70.31
CA ASN A 693 30.89 -39.07 70.94
C ASN A 693 32.12 -39.05 70.03
N ILE A 694 31.99 -39.46 68.76
CA ILE A 694 33.11 -39.48 67.80
C ILE A 694 33.69 -38.07 67.62
N LEU A 695 32.83 -37.07 67.45
CA LEU A 695 33.22 -35.66 67.34
C LEU A 695 34.04 -35.21 68.57
N TYR A 696 33.59 -35.54 69.78
CA TYR A 696 34.34 -35.23 71.00
C TYR A 696 35.75 -35.85 71.00
N ASP A 697 35.89 -37.13 70.64
CA ASP A 697 37.19 -37.82 70.65
C ASP A 697 38.13 -37.30 69.54
N GLU A 698 37.60 -36.89 68.39
CA GLU A 698 38.37 -36.23 67.33
C GLU A 698 38.99 -34.88 67.76
N ALA A 699 38.46 -34.23 68.81
CA ALA A 699 38.97 -32.98 69.38
C ALA A 699 39.69 -33.15 70.75
N ILE A 700 40.06 -34.38 71.12
CA ILE A 700 40.77 -34.70 72.38
C ILE A 700 42.15 -34.03 72.52
N SER A 701 42.68 -33.41 71.46
CA SER A 701 43.93 -32.63 71.51
C SER A 701 43.84 -31.34 72.35
N TRP A 702 42.63 -30.86 72.65
CA TRP A 702 42.41 -29.69 73.50
C TRP A 702 41.15 -29.76 74.37
N LEU A 703 40.20 -30.66 74.09
CA LEU A 703 39.07 -30.90 75.00
C LEU A 703 39.58 -31.53 76.30
N PRO A 704 39.08 -31.09 77.47
CA PRO A 704 39.32 -31.83 78.71
C PRO A 704 38.66 -33.21 78.64
N PRO A 705 39.11 -34.18 79.44
CA PRO A 705 38.38 -35.42 79.68
C PRO A 705 36.90 -35.14 79.97
N ARG A 706 36.00 -35.88 79.32
CA ARG A 706 34.53 -35.64 79.32
C ARG A 706 33.91 -35.47 80.71
N HIS A 707 34.49 -36.11 81.73
CA HIS A 707 34.04 -36.04 83.12
C HIS A 707 34.41 -34.73 83.83
N GLU A 708 35.49 -34.06 83.42
CA GLU A 708 35.88 -32.75 83.94
C GLU A 708 35.04 -31.62 83.32
N LEU A 709 34.54 -31.81 82.09
CA LEU A 709 33.90 -30.75 81.31
C LEU A 709 32.76 -30.05 82.08
N ALA A 710 31.99 -30.77 82.89
CA ALA A 710 30.87 -30.25 83.66
C ALA A 710 31.23 -29.07 84.60
N GLU A 711 32.45 -29.07 85.13
CA GLU A 711 32.99 -28.01 86.01
C GLU A 711 34.17 -27.25 85.38
N HIS A 712 34.64 -27.69 84.21
CA HIS A 712 35.72 -27.05 83.46
C HIS A 712 35.34 -25.64 83.02
N ALA A 713 36.30 -24.71 83.05
CA ALA A 713 36.09 -23.31 82.71
C ALA A 713 35.51 -23.07 81.29
N LEU A 714 35.65 -24.03 80.37
CA LEU A 714 34.94 -23.99 79.07
C LEU A 714 33.43 -23.86 79.24
N LEU A 715 32.83 -24.39 80.31
CA LEU A 715 31.40 -24.27 80.56
C LEU A 715 31.04 -23.19 81.57
N GLY A 716 31.93 -22.23 81.88
CA GLY A 716 31.66 -21.21 82.91
C GLY A 716 30.39 -20.39 82.68
N ASP A 717 30.24 -19.84 81.48
CA ASP A 717 29.28 -18.78 81.10
C ASP A 717 27.85 -19.25 80.76
N TRP A 718 27.41 -20.34 81.39
CA TRP A 718 26.39 -21.23 80.84
C TRP A 718 25.11 -21.33 81.68
N SER A 719 23.95 -21.04 81.08
CA SER A 719 22.63 -21.13 81.75
C SER A 719 22.33 -22.59 82.15
N PRO A 720 21.60 -22.89 83.25
CA PRO A 720 21.48 -24.27 83.72
C PRO A 720 20.74 -25.21 82.76
N GLY A 721 19.64 -24.74 82.16
CA GLY A 721 18.86 -25.48 81.16
C GLY A 721 19.54 -25.53 79.78
N ASP A 722 20.50 -24.65 79.50
CA ASP A 722 21.44 -24.76 78.37
C ASP A 722 22.84 -25.18 78.82
N ARG A 723 22.90 -25.79 79.99
CA ARG A 723 23.59 -27.04 80.15
C ARG A 723 22.63 -28.21 79.69
N GLN A 724 21.60 -28.00 78.78
CA GLN A 724 20.69 -28.94 77.97
C GLN A 724 20.27 -28.87 76.38
N LEU A 725 20.28 -27.85 75.44
CA LEU A 725 20.60 -27.86 73.88
C LEU A 725 22.11 -27.72 72.97
N LEU A 726 23.60 -27.57 73.18
CA LEU A 726 24.95 -27.33 74.20
C LEU A 726 25.54 -28.06 75.62
N LEU A 727 25.02 -28.34 76.88
CA LEU A 727 25.48 -29.52 77.80
C LEU A 727 24.72 -30.94 77.97
N THR A 728 23.39 -31.17 78.17
CA THR A 728 22.73 -32.56 78.23
C THR A 728 22.23 -33.16 76.89
N LEU A 729 21.53 -32.35 76.08
CA LEU A 729 21.36 -32.50 74.64
C LEU A 729 21.91 -31.33 73.80
N ILE A 730 22.19 -30.03 74.12
CA ILE A 730 22.96 -29.20 75.14
C ILE A 730 22.71 -27.27 75.47
N GLY A 731 22.33 -25.88 74.81
CA GLY A 731 21.94 -24.93 73.37
C GLY A 731 21.39 -23.26 72.90
N GLN A 732 20.74 -22.68 71.65
CA GLN A 732 19.82 -21.34 71.00
C GLN A 732 19.93 -19.96 69.81
N VAL A 733 18.93 -19.19 68.92
CA VAL A 733 18.75 -17.68 68.02
C VAL A 733 17.72 -17.19 66.63
N LEU A 734 17.15 -16.03 65.75
CA LEU A 734 16.81 -14.42 65.19
C LEU A 734 15.64 -13.85 63.91
N PHE A 735 15.14 -12.71 62.99
CA PHE A 735 15.04 -11.12 62.28
C PHE A 735 13.95 -10.37 61.01
N GLN A 736 13.64 -8.95 60.55
CA GLN A 736 13.07 -7.97 59.19
C GLN A 736 11.75 -6.77 58.85
N THR A 737 11.15 -5.78 57.87
CA THR A 737 10.94 -4.87 56.38
C THR A 737 9.92 -3.42 56.08
N ALA A 738 9.28 -2.44 55.07
CA ALA A 738 8.82 -1.74 53.57
C ALA A 738 8.12 -0.10 53.22
N TYR A 739 7.44 0.84 52.23
CA TYR A 739 6.70 1.35 50.75
C TYR A 739 6.26 2.99 50.08
N GLN A 740 5.35 3.53 48.99
CA GLN A 740 5.11 4.96 48.04
C GLN A 740 3.72 5.76 47.19
N THR A 741 3.54 6.99 46.33
CA THR A 741 2.28 7.84 45.48
C THR A 741 2.18 9.26 44.38
N SER A 742 1.09 9.89 43.55
CA SER A 742 0.91 11.24 42.47
C SER A 742 -0.47 12.15 41.78
N THR A 743 -0.60 13.25 40.76
CA THR A 743 -1.86 14.24 40.09
C THR A 743 -1.98 15.38 38.72
N SER A 744 -3.08 16.23 38.15
CA SER A 744 -3.34 17.27 36.82
C SER A 744 -4.52 18.56 36.42
N TRP A 745 -4.83 19.31 35.14
CA TRP A 745 -5.76 20.66 34.68
C TRP A 745 -6.57 21.20 33.19
N ILE A 746 -7.05 22.53 32.70
CA ILE A 746 -8.18 23.14 31.57
C ILE A 746 -8.33 24.66 30.67
N PRO A 747 -9.31 25.16 29.66
CA PRO A 747 -9.48 26.46 28.59
C PRO A 747 -10.76 27.58 28.17
N ILE A 748 -11.02 28.36 26.93
CA ILE A 748 -11.87 29.76 26.50
C ILE A 748 -12.92 30.23 25.17
N ASN A 749 -13.15 31.53 24.50
CA ASN A 749 -14.40 32.23 23.63
C ASN A 749 -14.44 33.45 22.36
N ALA A 750 -15.54 34.25 21.79
CA ALA A 750 -15.76 35.06 20.39
C ALA A 750 -16.42 36.52 19.88
N GLY A 751 -17.16 37.44 20.57
CA GLY A 751 -18.07 38.51 19.95
C GLY A 751 -17.59 39.86 19.29
N ASN A 752 -16.30 40.10 19.03
CA ASN A 752 -15.78 41.41 18.56
C ASN A 752 -15.66 41.58 17.03
N ALA A 753 -15.50 40.48 16.30
CA ALA A 753 -15.05 40.46 14.89
C ALA A 753 -15.91 41.26 13.90
N LEU A 754 -17.20 41.46 14.18
CA LEU A 754 -18.09 42.22 13.28
C LEU A 754 -17.85 43.74 13.32
N ARG A 755 -17.22 44.27 14.38
CA ARG A 755 -16.93 45.71 14.50
C ARG A 755 -15.74 46.09 13.62
N GLU A 756 -14.73 45.22 13.58
CA GLU A 756 -13.46 45.37 12.85
C GLU A 756 -13.65 45.49 11.32
N ILE A 757 -14.75 44.95 10.78
CA ILE A 757 -15.06 44.99 9.33
C ILE A 757 -15.55 46.38 8.88
N GLY A 758 -16.18 47.15 9.75
CA GLY A 758 -16.76 48.46 9.39
C GLY A 758 -15.70 49.53 9.12
N ASP A 759 -14.65 49.55 9.93
CA ASP A 759 -13.57 50.54 9.85
C ASP A 759 -12.69 50.34 8.59
N TRP A 760 -12.58 49.10 8.10
CA TRP A 760 -11.78 48.71 6.92
C TRP A 760 -12.19 49.42 5.62
N TRP A 761 -13.48 49.42 5.27
CA TRP A 761 -13.93 49.90 3.95
C TRP A 761 -13.62 51.39 3.70
N SER A 762 -13.66 52.20 4.76
CA SER A 762 -13.40 53.64 4.68
C SER A 762 -11.98 53.97 4.26
N GLY A 763 -11.01 53.08 4.51
CA GLY A 763 -9.62 53.22 4.05
C GLY A 763 -9.36 52.74 2.61
N ALA A 764 -10.18 51.82 2.09
CA ALA A 764 -9.86 51.07 0.87
C ALA A 764 -10.29 51.72 -0.46
N ARG A 765 -11.06 52.82 -0.43
CA ARG A 765 -11.83 53.31 -1.59
C ARG A 765 -10.99 53.66 -2.83
N GLU A 766 -9.91 54.42 -2.70
CA GLU A 766 -9.17 54.94 -3.86
C GLU A 766 -8.38 53.83 -4.59
N GLU A 767 -7.77 52.93 -3.82
CA GLU A 767 -7.05 51.76 -4.33
C GLU A 767 -7.96 50.85 -5.16
N LEU A 768 -9.19 50.62 -4.70
CA LEU A 768 -10.18 49.78 -5.37
C LEU A 768 -10.67 50.38 -6.70
N VAL A 769 -10.72 51.71 -6.84
CA VAL A 769 -11.04 52.37 -8.13
C VAL A 769 -9.87 52.23 -9.10
N ALA A 770 -8.63 52.49 -8.65
CA ALA A 770 -7.43 52.29 -9.46
C ALA A 770 -7.21 50.81 -9.85
N SER A 771 -7.79 49.86 -9.10
CA SER A 771 -7.83 48.43 -9.45
C SER A 771 -8.76 48.15 -10.64
N TYR A 772 -9.89 48.85 -10.75
CA TYR A 772 -10.89 48.64 -11.81
C TYR A 772 -10.38 49.05 -13.20
N GLU A 773 -9.73 50.22 -13.33
CA GLU A 773 -9.21 50.68 -14.63
C GLU A 773 -8.09 49.76 -15.14
N ARG A 774 -7.16 49.37 -14.24
CA ARG A 774 -6.13 48.33 -14.50
C ARG A 774 -6.72 46.98 -14.88
N ALA A 775 -7.93 46.64 -14.42
CA ALA A 775 -8.60 45.43 -14.85
C ALA A 775 -9.13 45.53 -16.30
N THR A 776 -9.47 46.72 -16.79
CA THR A 776 -10.36 46.91 -17.95
C THR A 776 -9.64 47.05 -19.30
N TYR A 777 -8.59 47.86 -19.41
CA TYR A 777 -7.97 48.22 -20.70
C TYR A 777 -6.56 47.63 -20.89
N PRO A 778 -6.18 47.19 -22.11
CA PRO A 778 -4.80 46.81 -22.43
C PRO A 778 -3.80 47.92 -22.09
N GLU A 779 -2.60 47.57 -21.63
CA GLU A 779 -1.60 48.55 -21.18
C GLU A 779 -1.11 49.46 -22.32
N ASP A 780 -1.07 48.95 -23.55
CA ASP A 780 -0.75 49.73 -24.77
C ASP A 780 -1.98 50.40 -25.43
N PHE A 781 -3.11 50.54 -24.72
CA PHE A 781 -4.34 51.14 -25.26
C PHE A 781 -5.11 51.91 -24.18
N HIS A 782 -5.12 53.24 -24.29
CA HIS A 782 -5.96 54.11 -23.49
C HIS A 782 -7.03 54.78 -24.36
N PRO A 783 -8.33 54.80 -23.97
CA PRO A 783 -9.41 55.36 -24.81
C PRO A 783 -9.19 56.81 -25.26
N SER A 784 -8.40 57.60 -24.53
CA SER A 784 -8.05 58.98 -24.91
C SER A 784 -7.08 59.10 -26.09
N GLN A 785 -6.36 58.04 -26.46
CA GLN A 785 -5.36 58.05 -27.55
C GLN A 785 -6.01 58.03 -28.95
N LEU A 786 -7.27 57.59 -29.05
CA LEU A 786 -7.97 57.44 -30.33
C LEU A 786 -8.36 58.76 -31.01
N GLN A 787 -8.21 59.91 -30.33
CA GLN A 787 -8.63 61.20 -30.88
C GLN A 787 -7.71 61.72 -32.01
N GLU A 788 -6.48 61.18 -32.14
CA GLU A 788 -5.46 61.65 -33.09
C GLU A 788 -4.84 60.52 -33.94
N SER A 789 -5.41 59.31 -33.94
CA SER A 789 -4.77 58.10 -34.47
C SER A 789 -5.40 57.58 -35.78
N GLU A 790 -4.58 57.36 -36.82
CA GLU A 790 -4.94 56.62 -38.05
C GLU A 790 -4.63 55.11 -37.95
N ASP A 791 -4.16 54.61 -36.81
CA ASP A 791 -3.72 53.22 -36.66
C ASP A 791 -4.90 52.23 -36.78
N ARG A 792 -4.88 51.44 -37.86
CA ARG A 792 -5.87 50.43 -38.20
C ARG A 792 -6.01 49.34 -37.12
N GLU A 793 -4.94 48.97 -36.41
CA GLU A 793 -5.02 47.97 -35.33
C GLU A 793 -5.61 48.57 -34.04
N GLN A 794 -5.37 49.85 -33.74
CA GLN A 794 -6.00 50.54 -32.60
C GLN A 794 -7.51 50.68 -32.82
N TRP A 795 -7.95 51.09 -34.02
CA TRP A 795 -9.37 51.13 -34.38
C TRP A 795 -10.01 49.73 -34.38
N PHE A 796 -9.34 48.72 -34.93
CA PHE A 796 -9.80 47.32 -34.86
C PHE A 796 -9.94 46.83 -33.41
N THR A 797 -8.99 47.17 -32.54
CA THR A 797 -8.99 46.86 -31.11
C THR A 797 -10.14 47.55 -30.36
N MET A 798 -10.42 48.82 -30.67
CA MET A 798 -11.56 49.55 -30.12
C MET A 798 -12.90 48.91 -30.51
N PHE A 799 -13.11 48.66 -31.81
CA PHE A 799 -14.36 48.05 -32.29
C PHE A 799 -14.53 46.62 -31.78
N ALA A 800 -13.45 45.87 -31.59
CA ALA A 800 -13.48 44.55 -30.94
C ALA A 800 -13.90 44.64 -29.46
N LEU A 801 -13.30 45.53 -28.66
CA LEU A 801 -13.70 45.74 -27.26
C LEU A 801 -15.17 46.19 -27.15
N ALA A 802 -15.61 47.11 -28.01
CA ALA A 802 -17.00 47.54 -28.07
C ALA A 802 -17.95 46.38 -28.41
N ALA A 803 -17.59 45.52 -29.37
CA ALA A 803 -18.36 44.31 -29.69
C ALA A 803 -18.41 43.33 -28.50
N PHE A 804 -17.31 43.08 -27.82
CA PHE A 804 -17.29 42.18 -26.65
C PHE A 804 -18.17 42.69 -25.51
N HIS A 805 -18.24 44.01 -25.27
CA HIS A 805 -19.17 44.57 -24.28
C HIS A 805 -20.65 44.40 -24.63
N THR A 806 -21.01 44.13 -25.88
CA THR A 806 -22.39 43.75 -26.27
C THR A 806 -22.70 42.27 -26.09
N ILE A 807 -21.71 41.43 -25.80
CA ILE A 807 -21.84 40.00 -25.54
C ILE A 807 -21.84 39.79 -24.02
N GLY A 808 -23.03 39.71 -23.41
CA GLY A 808 -23.23 39.97 -21.98
C GLY A 808 -22.59 38.99 -20.98
N ARG A 809 -22.39 39.51 -19.74
CA ARG A 809 -21.79 38.91 -18.50
C ARG A 809 -20.28 39.11 -18.28
N THR A 810 -19.62 40.03 -18.98
CA THR A 810 -18.16 40.20 -18.88
C THR A 810 -17.72 40.90 -17.60
N ASN A 811 -16.86 40.24 -16.80
CA ASN A 811 -15.90 40.92 -15.92
C ASN A 811 -14.94 41.76 -16.81
N PRO A 812 -14.60 43.00 -16.45
CA PRO A 812 -13.80 43.89 -17.29
C PRO A 812 -12.49 43.28 -17.83
N GLY A 813 -11.83 42.41 -17.05
CA GLY A 813 -10.59 41.75 -17.48
C GLY A 813 -10.73 40.73 -18.61
N ALA A 814 -11.94 40.30 -18.97
CA ALA A 814 -12.15 39.28 -20.00
C ALA A 814 -11.73 39.78 -21.40
N GLY A 815 -12.18 40.98 -21.81
CA GLY A 815 -11.86 41.58 -23.11
C GLY A 815 -10.38 41.91 -23.24
N ARG A 816 -9.79 42.54 -22.20
CA ARG A 816 -8.35 42.80 -22.08
C ARG A 816 -7.53 41.53 -22.28
N ASN A 817 -7.87 40.45 -21.56
CA ASN A 817 -7.14 39.19 -21.61
C ASN A 817 -7.30 38.43 -22.94
N PHE A 818 -8.36 38.69 -23.72
CA PHE A 818 -8.45 38.17 -25.09
C PHE A 818 -7.44 38.85 -26.01
N ILE A 819 -7.47 40.18 -26.07
CA ILE A 819 -6.64 40.95 -27.02
C ILE A 819 -5.15 40.82 -26.65
N ASN A 820 -4.81 40.84 -25.36
CA ASN A 820 -3.45 40.59 -24.90
C ASN A 820 -2.98 39.15 -25.16
N ALA A 821 -3.90 38.17 -25.32
CA ALA A 821 -3.53 36.84 -25.81
C ALA A 821 -3.35 36.84 -27.34
N ALA A 822 -4.29 37.42 -28.10
CA ALA A 822 -4.26 37.47 -29.56
C ALA A 822 -3.04 38.23 -30.13
N ARG A 823 -2.60 39.30 -29.46
CA ARG A 823 -1.38 40.05 -29.77
C ARG A 823 -0.12 39.22 -29.50
N ARG A 824 -0.02 38.56 -28.34
CA ARG A 824 1.12 37.66 -28.02
C ARG A 824 1.17 36.42 -28.90
N GLU A 825 0.02 35.91 -29.34
CA GLU A 825 -0.11 34.84 -30.32
C GLU A 825 0.10 35.33 -31.78
N GLY A 826 0.44 36.62 -31.99
CA GLY A 826 0.85 37.22 -33.27
C GLY A 826 -0.24 37.47 -34.31
N TRP A 827 -1.37 36.76 -34.24
CA TRP A 827 -2.41 36.78 -35.28
C TRP A 827 -3.34 38.00 -35.24
N TRP A 828 -3.37 38.79 -34.16
CA TRP A 828 -4.24 39.98 -34.08
C TRP A 828 -3.90 41.03 -35.16
N ALA A 829 -2.62 41.39 -35.28
CA ALA A 829 -2.11 42.27 -36.34
C ALA A 829 -2.33 41.67 -37.73
N HIS A 830 -2.18 40.35 -37.88
CA HIS A 830 -2.37 39.63 -39.14
C HIS A 830 -3.82 39.73 -39.64
N LEU A 831 -4.82 39.58 -38.75
CA LEU A 831 -6.22 39.81 -39.11
C LEU A 831 -6.50 41.29 -39.43
N ALA A 832 -6.00 42.23 -38.62
CA ALA A 832 -6.21 43.67 -38.83
C ALA A 832 -5.59 44.19 -40.16
N SER A 833 -4.46 43.61 -40.57
CA SER A 833 -3.75 43.95 -41.81
C SER A 833 -4.27 43.25 -43.07
N SER A 834 -5.08 42.20 -42.92
CA SER A 834 -5.60 41.41 -44.05
C SER A 834 -6.40 42.25 -45.07
N ARG A 835 -6.32 41.86 -46.33
CA ARG A 835 -7.02 42.46 -47.48
C ARG A 835 -7.85 41.40 -48.18
N GLY A 836 -9.03 41.77 -48.68
CA GLY A 836 -10.07 40.82 -49.11
C GLY A 836 -9.74 39.88 -50.27
N GLU A 837 -8.57 40.00 -50.90
CA GLU A 837 -8.08 39.08 -51.94
C GLU A 837 -7.30 37.87 -51.38
N ASP A 838 -6.81 37.94 -50.13
CA ASP A 838 -6.21 36.80 -49.42
C ASP A 838 -7.09 36.39 -48.24
N PRO A 839 -7.87 35.30 -48.38
CA PRO A 839 -8.71 34.80 -47.30
C PRO A 839 -8.03 33.78 -46.38
N GLU A 840 -6.81 33.28 -46.64
CA GLU A 840 -6.18 32.27 -45.75
C GLU A 840 -5.85 32.77 -44.33
N PRO A 841 -5.58 34.05 -44.04
CA PRO A 841 -5.54 34.56 -42.66
C PRO A 841 -6.82 34.27 -41.87
N TRP A 842 -7.97 34.26 -42.53
CA TRP A 842 -9.27 33.96 -41.93
C TRP A 842 -9.62 32.48 -42.04
N ILE A 843 -9.39 31.84 -43.18
CA ILE A 843 -9.68 30.41 -43.41
C ILE A 843 -8.78 29.54 -42.53
N GLY A 844 -7.48 29.80 -42.44
CA GLY A 844 -6.56 29.11 -41.53
C GLY A 844 -6.97 29.22 -40.06
N ARG A 845 -7.49 30.40 -39.65
CA ARG A 845 -7.99 30.59 -38.29
C ARG A 845 -9.35 29.93 -38.04
N LEU A 846 -10.22 29.87 -39.06
CA LEU A 846 -11.48 29.13 -39.02
C LEU A 846 -11.24 27.61 -38.99
N LYS A 847 -10.31 27.06 -39.78
CA LYS A 847 -9.87 25.65 -39.72
C LYS A 847 -9.44 25.28 -38.29
N ALA A 848 -8.56 26.11 -37.70
CA ALA A 848 -8.12 25.97 -36.31
C ALA A 848 -9.20 26.24 -35.22
N TRP A 849 -10.42 26.61 -35.62
CA TRP A 849 -11.61 26.69 -34.75
C TRP A 849 -12.67 25.63 -35.08
N SER A 850 -12.59 24.97 -36.24
CA SER A 850 -13.55 23.95 -36.71
C SER A 850 -13.03 22.51 -36.64
N GLU A 851 -11.71 22.31 -36.64
CA GLU A 851 -11.09 20.99 -36.46
C GLU A 851 -10.99 20.66 -34.95
N PRO A 852 -11.71 19.64 -34.43
CA PRO A 852 -11.73 19.36 -32.98
C PRO A 852 -10.38 18.93 -32.38
N TRP A 853 -9.45 18.50 -33.23
CA TRP A 853 -8.25 17.76 -32.84
C TRP A 853 -6.98 18.64 -32.75
N LEU A 854 -6.94 19.78 -33.45
CA LEU A 854 -5.74 20.65 -33.49
C LEU A 854 -5.68 21.66 -32.34
N GLY A 855 -5.58 21.13 -31.11
CA GLY A 855 -4.87 21.78 -30.01
C GLY A 855 -5.59 22.94 -29.29
N SER A 856 -6.26 22.61 -28.19
CA SER A 856 -6.58 23.48 -27.04
C SER A 856 -7.55 24.68 -27.27
N ARG A 857 -8.55 24.77 -26.37
CA ARG A 857 -9.55 25.87 -26.20
C ARG A 857 -10.79 25.91 -27.13
N PRO A 858 -11.49 24.79 -27.42
CA PRO A 858 -12.86 24.83 -27.94
C PRO A 858 -13.88 25.31 -26.87
N SER A 859 -13.81 26.59 -26.48
CA SER A 859 -14.87 27.35 -25.75
C SER A 859 -14.46 28.78 -25.34
N ARG A 860 -13.55 29.45 -26.07
CA ARG A 860 -13.24 30.87 -25.75
C ARG A 860 -14.34 31.85 -26.15
N TRP A 861 -15.05 31.62 -27.26
CA TRP A 861 -16.13 32.53 -27.71
C TRP A 861 -17.25 32.69 -26.68
N CYS A 862 -17.76 31.59 -26.09
CA CYS A 862 -18.80 31.65 -25.05
C CYS A 862 -18.29 32.24 -23.72
N ASN A 863 -17.01 32.05 -23.38
CA ASN A 863 -16.41 32.59 -22.17
C ASN A 863 -16.00 34.08 -22.28
N PHE A 864 -15.97 34.66 -23.49
CA PHE A 864 -15.94 36.12 -23.65
C PHE A 864 -17.32 36.78 -23.52
N GLY A 865 -18.37 36.01 -23.27
CA GLY A 865 -19.56 36.50 -22.57
C GLY A 865 -19.37 36.47 -21.04
N CYS A 866 -19.06 35.32 -20.43
CA CYS A 866 -19.06 35.15 -18.97
C CYS A 866 -17.68 35.30 -18.31
N GLY A 867 -17.41 36.44 -17.66
CA GLY A 867 -16.05 36.75 -17.22
C GLY A 867 -15.57 36.17 -15.88
N ARG A 868 -14.62 35.23 -15.95
CA ARG A 868 -13.52 35.08 -14.98
C ARG A 868 -12.19 34.87 -15.73
N GLY A 869 -11.10 35.47 -15.24
CA GLY A 869 -9.74 35.22 -15.73
C GLY A 869 -9.00 34.20 -14.83
N PRO A 870 -8.01 33.47 -15.35
CA PRO A 870 -7.16 32.59 -14.55
C PRO A 870 -5.99 33.36 -13.92
N SER A 871 -5.56 32.94 -12.73
CA SER A 871 -4.35 33.42 -12.06
C SER A 871 -3.52 32.26 -11.54
N SER A 872 -2.35 32.03 -12.12
CA SER A 872 -1.28 31.23 -11.54
C SER A 872 -0.67 31.96 -10.35
N GLY A 873 -0.33 31.25 -9.27
CA GLY A 873 0.37 31.82 -8.11
C GLY A 873 1.90 31.76 -8.25
N GLY A 874 2.61 32.20 -7.19
CA GLY A 874 4.03 31.90 -7.00
C GLY A 874 4.98 33.08 -6.89
N PHE A 875 4.96 33.78 -5.75
CA PHE A 875 6.16 34.32 -5.07
C PHE A 875 5.84 34.34 -3.57
N GLY A 876 6.81 34.00 -2.72
CA GLY A 876 6.62 33.82 -1.28
C GLY A 876 7.74 34.44 -0.44
N GLY A 877 7.63 34.26 0.88
CA GLY A 877 8.55 34.78 1.88
C GLY A 877 7.80 35.21 3.14
N ASP A 878 8.26 34.73 4.29
CA ASP A 878 7.95 35.17 5.66
C ASP A 878 6.46 35.34 6.04
N VAL A 879 5.81 34.25 6.44
CA VAL A 879 5.56 33.87 7.86
C VAL A 879 5.20 32.38 7.92
#